data_AF-A0A2D6MTS2-F1
#
_entry.id   AF-A0A2D6MTS2-F1
#
_cell.length_a   1.000
_cell.length_b   1.000
_cell.length_c   1.000
_cell.angle_alpha   90.00
_cell.angle_beta   90.00
_cell.angle_gamma   90.00
#
_symmetry.space_group_name_H-M   'P 1'
#
loop_
_entity.id
_entity.type
_entity.pdbx_description
1 polymer ?
#
loop_
_entity_poly.entity_id
_entity_poly.type
_entity_poly.pdbx_seq_one_letter_code
_entity_poly.pdbx_strand_id
1 'polypeptide(L)'
;MSRVRCEAVLLRSVDYAESDRIVHLLTSTDGRLTAIAKGARRSHRRFPGTLDVFNRLSIDGHLKPRASMAFLESARLIDPFLGLRADPARYALASFLVEMIDRLSPEGSQGSEAERLFRFTVESLGLLGRVRPAPTMRLLLELRALDALGLRPELGRCVRCGRVPKRDVVVDHIVKFHVADGGIVCTACSLRLDGLVPVEIGTLRVLEQGLEGEASDLVGLVLDTRALAQAARLVFRFQRFHVGVELRSERFLEQTLPMAGAGAACPPACGTAQSAAPTAGRSVLPVPAIQPSLRSTARLVGHDKWEDPFQRLSSKVSKPMSDTVSDSSPRDADDRERHPLAMDTLVSLCAARGFVHPASEIYGGIAGFWDYGPLGVELKNNLKAFWWGRMVRERDDVVGIDSAIISHPRTWEASGHVEHFSDPMVDCRKCKRRFRADQVEGERCPEAPKKRAVADCDLTEAREFNLMLRTELGASVDESTTAYLRPETCQPIFSGFKRVRESARQKVPFGIAQIGKAFRNEITPRNFTFRSREFEQAEMEFFCHPSEREEWFAHWRDYRLQFHRDIGFDASLLRIRPHAADELAHYARAADDIEFLFPFGWQEIEGIHDRGDWDLSRHTEYSGKELAITDEQTKERFTPMVIETSVGVDRTALALLVAAYTQETLEDGEERTVMRFHPAIAPIKATVLPLSKKLAEPARAIQKDLRRHFNCFYDDAGNIGRRYRRQDEVGTPFCITYDFESADDGCVTVRDRDTMNQERIPVDGLLSHLRDRLGEGL
;
A
#
# COMPACT_ATOMS: atom_id res chain seq x y z
N MET A 1 0.59 -41.17 16.15
CA MET A 1 0.74 -40.71 14.74
C MET A 1 -0.35 -41.39 13.96
N SER A 2 -1.20 -40.64 13.25
CA SER A 2 -2.18 -41.23 12.34
C SER A 2 -1.47 -41.57 11.02
N ARG A 3 -1.75 -42.75 10.47
CA ARG A 3 -1.27 -43.12 9.13
C ARG A 3 -2.26 -42.61 8.10
N VAL A 4 -1.76 -41.96 7.05
CA VAL A 4 -2.54 -41.50 5.91
C VAL A 4 -2.25 -42.45 4.76
N ARG A 5 -3.24 -43.22 4.33
CA ARG A 5 -3.11 -44.16 3.20
C ARG A 5 -4.41 -44.22 2.42
N CYS A 6 -4.50 -43.40 1.39
CA CYS A 6 -5.70 -43.18 0.58
C CYS A 6 -5.30 -42.79 -0.85
N GLU A 7 -6.29 -42.41 -1.66
CA GLU A 7 -6.01 -41.71 -2.91
C GLU A 7 -5.96 -40.20 -2.70
N ALA A 8 -5.20 -39.50 -3.54
CA ALA A 8 -5.12 -38.05 -3.53
C ALA A 8 -4.94 -37.46 -4.94
N VAL A 9 -5.52 -36.29 -5.19
CA VAL A 9 -5.19 -35.44 -6.35
C VAL A 9 -4.18 -34.39 -5.90
N LEU A 10 -3.08 -34.25 -6.65
CA LEU A 10 -2.07 -33.24 -6.36
C LEU A 10 -2.54 -31.86 -6.86
N LEU A 11 -2.86 -30.98 -5.91
CA LEU A 11 -3.34 -29.64 -6.21
C LEU A 11 -2.20 -28.67 -6.52
N ARG A 12 -1.14 -28.72 -5.71
CA ARG A 12 0.02 -27.83 -5.83
C ARG A 12 1.29 -28.52 -5.37
N SER A 13 2.39 -28.27 -6.05
CA SER A 13 3.74 -28.69 -5.61
C SER A 13 4.64 -27.46 -5.52
N VAL A 14 5.48 -27.44 -4.48
CA VAL A 14 6.49 -26.41 -4.24
C VAL A 14 7.79 -27.12 -3.85
N ASP A 15 8.90 -26.81 -4.51
CA ASP A 15 10.21 -27.29 -4.10
C ASP A 15 10.62 -26.57 -2.79
N TYR A 16 11.03 -27.36 -1.79
CA TYR A 16 11.28 -26.87 -0.41
C TYR A 16 12.78 -26.88 -0.04
N ALA A 17 13.53 -27.82 -0.61
CA ALA A 17 14.99 -27.89 -0.51
C ALA A 17 15.54 -28.61 -1.75
N GLU A 18 16.87 -28.76 -1.88
CA GLU A 18 17.53 -29.38 -3.05
C GLU A 18 16.88 -30.69 -3.56
N SER A 19 16.31 -31.48 -2.65
CA SER A 19 15.67 -32.75 -2.96
C SER A 19 14.22 -32.88 -2.51
N ASP A 20 13.67 -31.91 -1.79
CA ASP A 20 12.43 -32.05 -1.03
C ASP A 20 11.32 -31.21 -1.66
N ARG A 21 10.07 -31.73 -1.63
CA ARG A 21 8.88 -31.00 -2.07
C ARG A 21 7.87 -30.87 -0.94
N ILE A 22 7.21 -29.72 -0.82
CA ILE A 22 5.92 -29.61 -0.16
C ILE A 22 4.84 -29.82 -1.23
N VAL A 23 3.86 -30.65 -0.92
CA VAL A 23 2.72 -30.95 -1.80
C VAL A 23 1.41 -30.69 -1.06
N HIS A 24 0.48 -30.07 -1.79
CA HIS A 24 -0.90 -29.89 -1.37
C HIS A 24 -1.71 -30.97 -2.08
N LEU A 25 -2.42 -31.77 -1.29
CA LEU A 25 -3.12 -32.97 -1.74
C LEU A 25 -4.59 -32.85 -1.35
N LEU A 26 -5.50 -33.05 -2.30
CA LEU A 26 -6.89 -33.33 -1.97
C LEU A 26 -7.03 -34.84 -1.82
N THR A 27 -7.25 -35.31 -0.60
CA THR A 27 -7.36 -36.74 -0.29
C THR A 27 -8.80 -37.24 -0.36
N SER A 28 -8.99 -38.52 -0.67
CA SER A 28 -10.31 -39.15 -0.77
C SER A 28 -11.00 -39.38 0.58
N THR A 29 -10.35 -39.10 1.71
CA THR A 29 -10.79 -39.43 3.07
C THR A 29 -10.75 -38.27 4.06
N ASP A 30 -9.72 -37.42 3.97
CA ASP A 30 -9.33 -36.43 4.98
C ASP A 30 -9.24 -34.99 4.41
N GLY A 31 -9.81 -34.76 3.23
CA GLY A 31 -9.91 -33.43 2.61
C GLY A 31 -8.56 -32.89 2.17
N ARG A 32 -8.35 -31.57 2.29
CA ARG A 32 -7.06 -30.93 1.95
C ARG A 32 -6.00 -31.31 2.99
N LEU A 33 -4.88 -31.83 2.50
CA LEU A 33 -3.72 -32.24 3.28
C LEU A 33 -2.45 -31.61 2.71
N THR A 34 -1.72 -30.87 3.55
CA THR A 34 -0.38 -30.38 3.25
C THR A 34 0.65 -31.38 3.74
N ALA A 35 1.59 -31.81 2.88
CA ALA A 35 2.59 -32.82 3.21
C ALA A 35 4.00 -32.51 2.68
N ILE A 36 5.03 -32.88 3.44
CA ILE A 36 6.44 -32.85 3.00
C ILE A 36 6.88 -34.21 2.45
N ALA A 37 7.36 -34.22 1.21
CA ALA A 37 7.92 -35.35 0.49
C ALA A 37 9.45 -35.25 0.47
N LYS A 38 10.10 -35.77 1.52
CA LYS A 38 11.57 -35.69 1.66
C LYS A 38 12.29 -36.55 0.62
N GLY A 39 13.24 -35.96 -0.10
CA GLY A 39 13.97 -36.61 -1.19
C GLY A 39 13.15 -36.85 -2.46
N ALA A 40 11.98 -36.22 -2.61
CA ALA A 40 11.11 -36.28 -3.79
C ALA A 40 11.87 -36.19 -5.12
N ARG A 41 12.74 -35.17 -5.30
CA ARG A 41 13.44 -34.92 -6.57
C ARG A 41 14.57 -35.90 -6.87
N ARG A 42 15.02 -36.70 -5.88
CA ARG A 42 16.13 -37.68 -6.03
C ARG A 42 15.67 -39.14 -5.91
N SER A 43 14.42 -39.41 -5.49
CA SER A 43 13.99 -40.76 -5.06
C SER A 43 13.01 -41.42 -6.01
N HIS A 44 13.52 -41.92 -7.15
CA HIS A 44 12.74 -42.70 -8.12
C HIS A 44 12.02 -43.93 -7.54
N ARG A 45 12.44 -44.44 -6.37
CA ARG A 45 11.77 -45.56 -5.67
C ARG A 45 10.52 -45.14 -4.88
N ARG A 46 10.53 -43.95 -4.26
CA ARG A 46 9.42 -43.48 -3.39
C ARG A 46 8.47 -42.55 -4.14
N PHE A 47 9.01 -41.79 -5.10
CA PHE A 47 8.30 -40.80 -5.91
C PHE A 47 8.82 -40.91 -7.37
N PRO A 48 8.31 -41.85 -8.18
CA PRO A 48 8.81 -42.10 -9.54
C PRO A 48 8.38 -41.00 -10.54
N GLY A 49 8.79 -39.75 -10.31
CA GLY A 49 8.39 -38.59 -11.11
C GLY A 49 6.91 -38.22 -10.97
N THR A 50 6.24 -38.66 -9.90
CA THR A 50 4.77 -38.65 -9.80
C THR A 50 4.18 -37.40 -9.15
N LEU A 51 4.99 -36.58 -8.50
CA LEU A 51 4.53 -35.42 -7.72
C LEU A 51 4.36 -34.14 -8.57
N ASP A 52 3.59 -34.26 -9.65
CA ASP A 52 3.20 -33.13 -10.52
C ASP A 52 1.70 -32.83 -10.39
N VAL A 53 1.32 -31.59 -10.67
CA VAL A 53 -0.06 -31.09 -10.53
C VAL A 53 -1.03 -31.87 -11.45
N PHE A 54 -2.27 -32.00 -10.98
CA PHE A 54 -3.37 -32.84 -11.50
C PHE A 54 -3.24 -34.33 -11.24
N ASN A 55 -2.04 -34.87 -11.02
CA ASN A 55 -1.87 -36.31 -10.90
C ASN A 55 -2.72 -36.89 -9.76
N ARG A 56 -3.53 -37.91 -10.07
CA ARG A 56 -4.20 -38.78 -9.09
C ARG A 56 -3.21 -39.84 -8.64
N LEU A 57 -3.02 -39.97 -7.33
CA LEU A 57 -1.96 -40.72 -6.68
C LEU A 57 -2.52 -41.65 -5.61
N SER A 58 -1.92 -42.83 -5.44
CA SER A 58 -2.03 -43.64 -4.22
C SER A 58 -0.90 -43.21 -3.29
N ILE A 59 -1.25 -42.67 -2.12
CA ILE A 59 -0.28 -42.12 -1.15
C ILE A 59 -0.15 -43.01 0.09
N ASP A 60 1.04 -43.01 0.69
CA ASP A 60 1.28 -43.56 2.03
C ASP A 60 2.17 -42.59 2.82
N GLY A 61 1.83 -42.35 4.07
CA GLY A 61 2.50 -41.37 4.93
C GLY A 61 1.89 -41.31 6.33
N HIS A 62 2.30 -40.31 7.11
CA HIS A 62 1.83 -40.16 8.48
C HIS A 62 1.72 -38.70 8.94
N LEU A 63 0.75 -38.44 9.82
CA LEU A 63 0.57 -37.15 10.49
C LEU A 63 0.90 -37.30 11.99
N LYS A 64 1.69 -36.37 12.52
CA LYS A 64 2.03 -36.30 13.95
C LYS A 64 0.92 -35.53 14.70
N PRO A 65 0.54 -35.94 15.92
CA PRO A 65 -0.38 -35.14 16.74
C PRO A 65 0.17 -33.73 16.92
N ARG A 66 -0.67 -32.71 16.72
CA ARG A 66 -0.32 -31.27 16.75
C ARG A 66 0.63 -30.77 15.63
N ALA A 67 0.94 -31.56 14.61
CA ALA A 67 1.65 -31.06 13.43
C ALA A 67 0.66 -30.54 12.38
N SER A 68 0.98 -29.40 11.76
CA SER A 68 0.22 -28.80 10.64
C SER A 68 0.55 -29.41 9.27
N MET A 69 1.47 -30.38 9.21
CA MET A 69 1.94 -30.97 7.95
C MET A 69 2.21 -32.47 8.13
N ALA A 70 1.75 -33.29 7.19
CA ALA A 70 2.06 -34.72 7.14
C ALA A 70 3.45 -34.98 6.53
N PHE A 71 4.02 -36.14 6.83
CA PHE A 71 5.19 -36.66 6.14
C PHE A 71 4.73 -37.70 5.11
N LEU A 72 5.07 -37.47 3.85
CA LEU A 72 4.77 -38.38 2.75
C LEU A 72 5.91 -39.40 2.62
N GLU A 73 5.60 -40.68 2.76
CA GLU A 73 6.59 -41.78 2.66
C GLU A 73 6.76 -42.25 1.22
N SER A 74 5.66 -42.36 0.47
CA SER A 74 5.66 -42.67 -0.96
C SER A 74 4.39 -42.20 -1.67
N ALA A 75 4.46 -42.03 -2.99
CA ALA A 75 3.29 -41.80 -3.84
C ALA A 75 3.44 -42.50 -5.20
N ARG A 76 2.43 -43.30 -5.57
CA ARG A 76 2.36 -44.01 -6.85
C ARG A 76 1.30 -43.39 -7.75
N LEU A 77 1.59 -43.25 -9.04
CA LEU A 77 0.66 -42.71 -10.02
C LEU A 77 -0.52 -43.65 -10.25
N ILE A 78 -1.73 -43.10 -10.28
CA ILE A 78 -2.96 -43.77 -10.72
C ILE A 78 -3.36 -43.21 -12.09
N ASP A 79 -3.51 -41.89 -12.20
CA ASP A 79 -3.87 -41.22 -13.46
C ASP A 79 -3.17 -39.84 -13.54
N PRO A 80 -2.34 -39.57 -14.55
CA PRO A 80 -1.72 -38.25 -14.78
C PRO A 80 -2.61 -37.26 -15.55
N PHE A 81 -3.79 -37.67 -16.03
CA PHE A 81 -4.70 -36.90 -16.88
C PHE A 81 -3.99 -36.22 -18.07
N LEU A 82 -3.23 -36.99 -18.87
CA LEU A 82 -2.39 -36.44 -19.97
C LEU A 82 -3.16 -35.53 -20.93
N GLY A 83 -4.44 -35.84 -21.20
CA GLY A 83 -5.29 -35.05 -22.11
C GLY A 83 -5.57 -33.61 -21.68
N LEU A 84 -5.29 -33.24 -20.42
CA LEU A 84 -5.29 -31.85 -19.95
C LEU A 84 -4.16 -31.02 -20.59
N ARG A 85 -3.01 -31.65 -20.83
CA ARG A 85 -1.81 -31.01 -21.39
C ARG A 85 -1.87 -30.88 -22.92
N ALA A 86 -2.93 -31.39 -23.56
CA ALA A 86 -3.09 -31.41 -25.02
C ALA A 86 -3.77 -30.15 -25.59
N ASP A 87 -4.41 -29.31 -24.77
CA ASP A 87 -5.04 -28.06 -25.19
C ASP A 87 -4.93 -27.01 -24.06
N PRO A 88 -4.51 -25.75 -24.35
CA PRO A 88 -4.31 -24.72 -23.34
C PRO A 88 -5.57 -24.38 -22.51
N ALA A 89 -6.77 -24.42 -23.09
CA ALA A 89 -8.00 -24.11 -22.37
C ALA A 89 -8.41 -25.23 -21.40
N ARG A 90 -8.12 -26.50 -21.74
CA ARG A 90 -8.23 -27.63 -20.80
C ARG A 90 -7.30 -27.46 -19.61
N TYR A 91 -6.02 -27.15 -19.89
CA TYR A 91 -5.02 -26.92 -18.85
C TYR A 91 -5.40 -25.73 -17.96
N ALA A 92 -5.81 -24.60 -18.55
CA ALA A 92 -6.17 -23.39 -17.82
C ALA A 92 -7.35 -23.59 -16.87
N LEU A 93 -8.43 -24.23 -17.34
CA LEU A 93 -9.60 -24.47 -16.51
C LEU A 93 -9.31 -25.52 -15.42
N ALA A 94 -8.50 -26.54 -15.72
CA ALA A 94 -8.03 -27.47 -14.70
C ALA A 94 -7.17 -26.77 -13.64
N SER A 95 -6.24 -25.89 -14.04
CA SER A 95 -5.44 -25.07 -13.12
C SER A 95 -6.31 -24.19 -12.23
N PHE A 96 -7.33 -23.54 -12.79
CA PHE A 96 -8.26 -22.69 -12.05
C PHE A 96 -9.07 -23.47 -11.02
N LEU A 97 -9.70 -24.58 -11.43
CA LEU A 97 -10.50 -25.41 -10.52
C LEU A 97 -9.63 -25.92 -9.36
N VAL A 98 -8.43 -26.42 -9.67
CA VAL A 98 -7.50 -26.94 -8.68
C VAL A 98 -6.94 -25.85 -7.74
N GLU A 99 -6.64 -24.65 -8.24
CA GLU A 99 -6.22 -23.53 -7.39
C GLU A 99 -7.37 -23.04 -6.50
N MET A 100 -8.59 -22.94 -7.03
CA MET A 100 -9.77 -22.57 -6.25
C MET A 100 -10.07 -23.59 -5.14
N ILE A 101 -9.93 -24.88 -5.43
CA ILE A 101 -10.06 -25.96 -4.45
C ILE A 101 -8.94 -25.88 -3.41
N ASP A 102 -7.67 -25.71 -3.80
CA ASP A 102 -6.54 -25.53 -2.85
C ASP A 102 -6.80 -24.38 -1.89
N ARG A 103 -7.33 -23.25 -2.39
CA ARG A 103 -7.63 -22.07 -1.56
C ARG A 103 -8.81 -22.25 -0.62
N LEU A 104 -9.95 -22.73 -1.12
CA LEU A 104 -11.23 -22.72 -0.40
C LEU A 104 -11.47 -23.98 0.44
N SER A 105 -10.78 -25.08 0.19
CA SER A 105 -10.97 -26.32 0.98
C SER A 105 -10.48 -26.12 2.43
N PRO A 106 -11.28 -26.48 3.45
CA PRO A 106 -10.79 -26.59 4.82
C PRO A 106 -9.71 -27.68 4.94
N GLU A 107 -8.72 -27.47 5.81
CA GLU A 107 -7.80 -28.56 6.18
C GLU A 107 -8.50 -29.54 7.12
N GLY A 108 -8.41 -30.82 6.80
CA GLY A 108 -8.97 -31.88 7.65
C GLY A 108 -10.51 -32.02 7.61
N SER A 109 -11.21 -31.57 6.56
CA SER A 109 -12.58 -32.03 6.30
C SER A 109 -12.60 -33.57 6.23
N GLN A 110 -13.45 -34.24 7.01
CA GLN A 110 -13.45 -35.71 7.08
C GLN A 110 -14.74 -36.33 6.53
N GLY A 111 -14.61 -37.54 5.98
CA GLY A 111 -15.76 -38.35 5.55
C GLY A 111 -16.42 -37.82 4.28
N SER A 112 -17.76 -37.78 4.26
CA SER A 112 -18.54 -37.63 3.02
C SER A 112 -18.33 -36.30 2.26
N GLU A 113 -17.86 -35.25 2.93
CA GLU A 113 -17.52 -33.96 2.30
C GLU A 113 -16.21 -34.05 1.51
N ALA A 114 -15.17 -34.62 2.13
CA ALA A 114 -13.90 -34.89 1.46
C ALA A 114 -14.08 -35.83 0.26
N GLU A 115 -14.87 -36.89 0.43
CA GLU A 115 -15.17 -37.83 -0.65
C GLU A 115 -15.90 -37.15 -1.83
N ARG A 116 -16.88 -36.29 -1.54
CA ARG A 116 -17.63 -35.52 -2.56
C ARG A 116 -16.71 -34.59 -3.35
N LEU A 117 -15.89 -33.80 -2.65
CA LEU A 117 -14.98 -32.85 -3.27
C LEU A 117 -13.87 -33.54 -4.07
N PHE A 118 -13.32 -34.64 -3.54
CA PHE A 118 -12.36 -35.50 -4.24
C PHE A 118 -12.97 -36.08 -5.53
N ARG A 119 -14.18 -36.64 -5.44
CA ARG A 119 -14.91 -37.21 -6.57
C ARG A 119 -15.17 -36.17 -7.66
N PHE A 120 -15.73 -35.02 -7.29
CA PHE A 120 -15.95 -33.88 -8.20
C PHE A 120 -14.65 -33.47 -8.92
N THR A 121 -13.53 -33.41 -8.19
CA THR A 121 -12.23 -33.03 -8.75
C THR A 121 -11.75 -34.06 -9.79
N VAL A 122 -11.80 -35.35 -9.45
CA VAL A 122 -11.39 -36.45 -10.34
C VAL A 122 -12.27 -36.52 -11.60
N GLU A 123 -13.58 -36.37 -11.45
CA GLU A 123 -14.53 -36.35 -12.57
C GLU A 123 -14.31 -35.14 -13.48
N SER A 124 -14.11 -33.94 -12.91
CA SER A 124 -13.87 -32.71 -13.67
C SER A 124 -12.55 -32.76 -14.44
N LEU A 125 -11.46 -33.23 -13.83
CA LEU A 125 -10.17 -33.41 -14.52
C LEU A 125 -10.25 -34.51 -15.59
N GLY A 126 -10.97 -35.61 -15.33
CA GLY A 126 -11.21 -36.67 -16.30
C GLY A 126 -12.03 -36.22 -17.51
N LEU A 127 -13.03 -35.37 -17.29
CA LEU A 127 -13.86 -34.76 -18.34
C LEU A 127 -13.07 -33.77 -19.18
N LEU A 128 -12.36 -32.82 -18.53
CA LEU A 128 -11.50 -31.85 -19.21
C LEU A 128 -10.37 -32.52 -19.99
N GLY A 129 -9.88 -33.68 -19.54
CA GLY A 129 -8.90 -34.47 -20.28
C GLY A 129 -9.40 -34.98 -21.65
N ARG A 130 -10.71 -35.05 -21.85
CA ARG A 130 -11.35 -35.61 -23.07
C ARG A 130 -12.02 -34.53 -23.92
N VAL A 131 -12.70 -33.58 -23.28
CA VAL A 131 -13.53 -32.55 -23.91
C VAL A 131 -12.84 -31.18 -23.83
N ARG A 132 -12.83 -30.43 -24.92
CA ARG A 132 -12.38 -29.02 -24.89
C ARG A 132 -13.51 -28.17 -24.29
N PRO A 133 -13.28 -27.44 -23.19
CA PRO A 133 -14.34 -26.70 -22.51
C PRO A 133 -14.88 -25.55 -23.36
N ALA A 134 -16.19 -25.35 -23.31
CA ALA A 134 -16.89 -24.18 -23.84
C ALA A 134 -17.18 -23.16 -22.72
N PRO A 135 -17.47 -21.88 -23.04
CA PRO A 135 -17.84 -20.85 -22.07
C PRO A 135 -18.92 -21.28 -21.05
N THR A 136 -20.00 -21.95 -21.47
CA THR A 136 -21.04 -22.48 -20.57
C THR A 136 -20.48 -23.55 -19.62
N MET A 137 -19.67 -24.47 -20.14
CA MET A 137 -19.09 -25.56 -19.35
C MET A 137 -18.08 -25.04 -18.32
N ARG A 138 -17.31 -24.00 -18.65
CA ARG A 138 -16.47 -23.26 -17.69
C ARG A 138 -17.32 -22.76 -16.53
N LEU A 139 -18.31 -21.91 -16.81
CA LEU A 139 -19.21 -21.33 -15.83
C LEU A 139 -19.87 -22.37 -14.90
N LEU A 140 -20.35 -23.48 -15.47
CA LEU A 140 -21.02 -24.52 -14.69
C LEU A 140 -20.06 -25.38 -13.87
N LEU A 141 -18.82 -25.61 -14.34
CA LEU A 141 -17.77 -26.23 -13.51
C LEU A 141 -17.31 -25.33 -12.36
N GLU A 142 -17.21 -24.01 -12.58
CA GLU A 142 -16.94 -23.04 -11.50
C GLU A 142 -18.05 -23.08 -10.43
N LEU A 143 -19.32 -23.10 -10.86
CA LEU A 143 -20.48 -23.18 -9.96
C LEU A 143 -20.55 -24.53 -9.20
N ARG A 144 -20.32 -25.66 -9.88
CA ARG A 144 -20.27 -26.98 -9.21
C ARG A 144 -19.10 -27.14 -8.26
N ALA A 145 -17.96 -26.50 -8.53
CA ALA A 145 -16.83 -26.50 -7.61
C ALA A 145 -17.19 -25.76 -6.30
N LEU A 146 -17.92 -24.64 -6.38
CA LEU A 146 -18.43 -23.94 -5.20
C LEU A 146 -19.43 -24.81 -4.40
N ASP A 147 -20.35 -25.51 -5.06
CA ASP A 147 -21.24 -26.48 -4.40
C ASP A 147 -20.48 -27.64 -3.73
N ALA A 148 -19.47 -28.21 -4.41
CA ALA A 148 -18.61 -29.26 -3.86
C ALA A 148 -17.76 -28.79 -2.67
N LEU A 149 -17.45 -27.50 -2.58
CA LEU A 149 -16.79 -26.83 -1.46
C LEU A 149 -17.75 -26.47 -0.30
N GLY A 150 -19.04 -26.81 -0.40
CA GLY A 150 -20.06 -26.46 0.60
C GLY A 150 -20.60 -25.02 0.48
N LEU A 151 -20.23 -24.30 -0.58
CA LEU A 151 -20.59 -22.91 -0.85
C LEU A 151 -21.70 -22.81 -1.91
N ARG A 152 -22.69 -23.71 -1.87
CA ARG A 152 -23.81 -23.73 -2.83
C ARG A 152 -24.62 -22.43 -2.72
N PRO A 153 -24.78 -21.65 -3.79
CA PRO A 153 -25.66 -20.49 -3.76
C PRO A 153 -27.14 -20.91 -3.74
N GLU A 154 -27.97 -20.20 -2.98
CA GLU A 154 -29.43 -20.40 -2.96
C GLU A 154 -30.09 -19.61 -4.11
N LEU A 155 -30.60 -20.33 -5.10
CA LEU A 155 -31.10 -19.78 -6.37
C LEU A 155 -32.63 -19.79 -6.48
N GLY A 156 -33.34 -20.54 -5.64
CA GLY A 156 -34.78 -20.79 -5.75
C GLY A 156 -35.64 -20.11 -4.67
N ARG A 157 -35.06 -19.79 -3.51
CA ARG A 157 -35.76 -19.20 -2.36
C ARG A 157 -35.07 -17.94 -1.85
N CYS A 158 -35.86 -16.98 -1.36
CA CYS A 158 -35.30 -15.78 -0.74
C CYS A 158 -34.54 -16.13 0.56
N VAL A 159 -33.21 -16.01 0.58
CA VAL A 159 -32.36 -16.35 1.76
C VAL A 159 -32.75 -15.63 3.05
N ARG A 160 -33.35 -14.44 2.95
CA ARG A 160 -33.83 -13.65 4.10
C ARG A 160 -35.21 -14.04 4.65
N CYS A 161 -36.08 -14.71 3.88
CA CYS A 161 -37.46 -14.98 4.34
C CYS A 161 -38.06 -16.31 3.86
N GLY A 162 -37.30 -17.19 3.20
CA GLY A 162 -37.71 -18.52 2.72
C GLY A 162 -38.73 -18.53 1.57
N ARG A 163 -39.31 -17.39 1.20
CA ARG A 163 -40.33 -17.28 0.15
C ARG A 163 -39.73 -17.54 -1.22
N VAL A 164 -40.39 -18.40 -2.00
CA VAL A 164 -40.16 -18.53 -3.45
C VAL A 164 -40.66 -17.24 -4.13
N PRO A 165 -39.88 -16.58 -5.00
CA PRO A 165 -40.34 -15.42 -5.75
C PRO A 165 -41.54 -15.78 -6.65
N LYS A 166 -42.70 -15.15 -6.41
CA LYS A 166 -43.88 -15.32 -7.27
C LYS A 166 -43.74 -14.48 -8.54
N ARG A 167 -44.09 -15.06 -9.69
CA ARG A 167 -44.00 -14.42 -11.02
C ARG A 167 -44.71 -13.06 -11.09
N ASP A 168 -45.78 -12.92 -10.32
CA ASP A 168 -46.73 -11.80 -10.30
C ASP A 168 -46.27 -10.62 -9.42
N VAL A 169 -45.14 -10.76 -8.70
CA VAL A 169 -44.58 -9.77 -7.76
C VAL A 169 -43.18 -9.27 -8.21
N VAL A 170 -42.66 -9.85 -9.30
CA VAL A 170 -41.31 -9.59 -9.81
C VAL A 170 -41.44 -8.81 -11.13
N VAL A 171 -41.11 -7.52 -11.09
CA VAL A 171 -41.02 -6.67 -12.28
C VAL A 171 -40.02 -7.30 -13.25
N ASP A 172 -40.42 -7.43 -14.53
CA ASP A 172 -39.63 -7.97 -15.65
C ASP A 172 -39.05 -9.38 -15.46
N HIS A 173 -39.59 -10.20 -14.53
CA HIS A 173 -39.06 -11.53 -14.17
C HIS A 173 -37.59 -11.54 -13.68
N ILE A 174 -37.08 -10.39 -13.20
CA ILE A 174 -35.73 -10.21 -12.65
C ILE A 174 -35.75 -10.23 -11.12
N VAL A 175 -35.06 -11.19 -10.51
CA VAL A 175 -34.78 -11.18 -9.07
C VAL A 175 -33.37 -10.62 -8.81
N LYS A 176 -33.04 -10.38 -7.54
CA LYS A 176 -31.72 -9.89 -7.15
C LYS A 176 -31.00 -10.94 -6.33
N PHE A 177 -29.74 -11.20 -6.65
CA PHE A 177 -28.83 -12.04 -5.86
C PHE A 177 -28.01 -11.15 -4.91
N HIS A 178 -28.01 -11.46 -3.62
CA HIS A 178 -27.18 -10.76 -2.64
C HIS A 178 -25.95 -11.62 -2.31
N VAL A 179 -24.78 -11.14 -2.72
CA VAL A 179 -23.54 -11.91 -2.69
C VAL A 179 -23.15 -12.33 -1.26
N ALA A 180 -23.28 -11.43 -0.28
CA ALA A 180 -22.89 -11.69 1.10
C ALA A 180 -23.85 -12.62 1.86
N ASP A 181 -25.12 -12.74 1.44
CA ASP A 181 -26.05 -13.73 1.98
C ASP A 181 -26.06 -15.05 1.17
N GLY A 182 -25.24 -15.13 0.10
CA GLY A 182 -25.09 -16.31 -0.73
C GLY A 182 -26.34 -16.77 -1.48
N GLY A 183 -27.27 -15.88 -1.80
CA GLY A 183 -28.48 -16.28 -2.50
C GLY A 183 -29.39 -15.16 -2.99
N ILE A 184 -30.49 -15.55 -3.62
CA ILE A 184 -31.50 -14.60 -4.10
C ILE A 184 -32.27 -13.94 -2.95
N VAL A 185 -32.69 -12.70 -3.16
CA VAL A 185 -33.54 -11.93 -2.24
C VAL A 185 -34.77 -11.41 -2.98
N CYS A 186 -35.94 -11.54 -2.35
CA CYS A 186 -37.18 -11.00 -2.91
C CYS A 186 -37.19 -9.46 -2.84
N THR A 187 -38.04 -8.82 -3.66
CA THR A 187 -38.14 -7.36 -3.79
C THR A 187 -38.19 -6.65 -2.44
N ALA A 188 -39.04 -7.11 -1.51
CA ALA A 188 -39.19 -6.55 -0.17
C ALA A 188 -37.93 -6.67 0.70
N CYS A 189 -37.24 -7.81 0.68
CA CYS A 189 -35.98 -7.99 1.41
C CYS A 189 -34.82 -7.21 0.79
N SER A 190 -34.90 -6.87 -0.50
CA SER A 190 -33.84 -6.15 -1.22
C SER A 190 -33.76 -4.66 -0.94
N LEU A 191 -34.75 -4.06 -0.27
CA LEU A 191 -34.86 -2.60 -0.07
C LEU A 191 -33.81 -1.99 0.88
N ARG A 192 -33.01 -2.81 1.56
CA ARG A 192 -32.01 -2.40 2.56
C ARG A 192 -30.67 -3.11 2.40
N LEU A 193 -30.38 -3.63 1.20
CA LEU A 193 -29.17 -4.40 0.90
C LEU A 193 -28.43 -3.75 -0.27
N ASP A 194 -27.12 -3.57 -0.10
CA ASP A 194 -26.21 -3.13 -1.15
C ASP A 194 -25.62 -4.33 -1.91
N GLY A 195 -24.79 -4.12 -2.94
CA GLY A 195 -24.08 -5.20 -3.64
C GLY A 195 -24.96 -6.19 -4.43
N LEU A 196 -26.24 -5.86 -4.64
CA LEU A 196 -27.23 -6.70 -5.32
C LEU A 196 -26.91 -6.89 -6.82
N VAL A 197 -27.01 -8.14 -7.30
CA VAL A 197 -26.83 -8.50 -8.72
C VAL A 197 -28.19 -8.85 -9.33
N PRO A 198 -28.72 -8.09 -10.30
CA PRO A 198 -29.97 -8.44 -10.98
C PRO A 198 -29.76 -9.62 -11.95
N VAL A 199 -30.61 -10.64 -11.85
CA VAL A 199 -30.58 -11.86 -12.67
C VAL A 199 -32.00 -12.32 -13.01
N GLU A 200 -32.21 -12.76 -14.24
CA GLU A 200 -33.49 -13.30 -14.71
C GLU A 200 -33.76 -14.70 -14.11
N ILE A 201 -35.02 -14.98 -13.79
CA ILE A 201 -35.46 -16.29 -13.30
C ILE A 201 -35.14 -17.41 -14.31
N GLY A 202 -35.10 -17.10 -15.62
CA GLY A 202 -34.64 -18.03 -16.66
C GLY A 202 -33.18 -18.46 -16.47
N THR A 203 -32.29 -17.49 -16.29
CA THR A 203 -30.86 -17.71 -16.01
C THR A 203 -30.65 -18.56 -14.75
N LEU A 204 -31.38 -18.26 -13.66
CA LEU A 204 -31.28 -19.02 -12.40
C LEU A 204 -31.64 -20.49 -12.56
N ARG A 205 -32.68 -20.81 -13.33
CA ARG A 205 -33.10 -22.20 -13.58
C ARG A 205 -32.05 -23.03 -14.29
N VAL A 206 -31.30 -22.41 -15.23
CA VAL A 206 -30.20 -23.10 -15.92
C VAL A 206 -28.99 -23.27 -14.99
N LEU A 207 -28.78 -22.35 -14.05
CA LEU A 207 -27.78 -22.53 -12.99
C LEU A 207 -28.19 -23.62 -11.98
N GLU A 208 -29.47 -23.71 -11.60
CA GLU A 208 -30.01 -24.81 -10.79
C GLU A 208 -29.87 -26.16 -11.50
N GLN A 209 -30.31 -26.26 -12.75
CA GLN A 209 -30.09 -27.46 -13.58
C GLN A 209 -28.60 -27.78 -13.74
N GLY A 210 -27.76 -26.75 -13.87
CA GLY A 210 -26.31 -26.87 -13.94
C GLY A 210 -25.64 -27.36 -12.64
N LEU A 211 -26.33 -27.30 -11.50
CA LEU A 211 -25.89 -27.89 -10.22
C LEU A 211 -26.33 -29.34 -10.03
N GLU A 212 -27.15 -29.89 -10.93
CA GLU A 212 -27.70 -31.25 -10.86
C GLU A 212 -27.12 -32.14 -11.97
N GLY A 213 -27.04 -33.46 -11.73
CA GLY A 213 -26.51 -34.45 -12.69
C GLY A 213 -25.00 -34.70 -12.61
N GLU A 214 -24.49 -35.53 -13.52
CA GLU A 214 -23.08 -35.91 -13.61
C GLU A 214 -22.26 -34.85 -14.36
N ALA A 215 -20.93 -34.84 -14.23
CA ALA A 215 -20.07 -33.86 -14.93
C ALA A 215 -20.18 -33.96 -16.47
N SER A 216 -20.42 -35.17 -16.98
CA SER A 216 -20.71 -35.51 -18.38
C SER A 216 -21.86 -34.70 -18.98
N ASP A 217 -22.90 -34.41 -18.20
CA ASP A 217 -24.11 -33.71 -18.67
C ASP A 217 -23.82 -32.26 -19.13
N LEU A 218 -22.72 -31.67 -18.63
CA LEU A 218 -22.33 -30.29 -18.95
C LEU A 218 -21.92 -30.08 -20.42
N VAL A 219 -21.55 -31.14 -21.14
CA VAL A 219 -21.03 -31.06 -22.51
C VAL A 219 -22.10 -30.59 -23.52
N GLY A 220 -23.37 -30.90 -23.26
CA GLY A 220 -24.51 -30.52 -24.11
C GLY A 220 -25.18 -29.18 -23.73
N LEU A 221 -24.82 -28.58 -22.60
CA LEU A 221 -25.49 -27.37 -22.10
C LEU A 221 -24.98 -26.11 -22.78
N VAL A 222 -25.89 -25.36 -23.42
CA VAL A 222 -25.62 -24.06 -24.05
C VAL A 222 -26.55 -23.00 -23.47
N LEU A 223 -25.95 -21.96 -22.89
CA LEU A 223 -26.64 -20.71 -22.56
C LEU A 223 -26.60 -19.77 -23.76
N ASP A 224 -27.67 -19.01 -23.98
CA ASP A 224 -27.61 -17.86 -24.87
C ASP A 224 -26.68 -16.77 -24.31
N THR A 225 -26.25 -15.84 -25.16
CA THR A 225 -25.26 -14.81 -24.80
C THR A 225 -25.69 -13.92 -23.62
N ARG A 226 -26.99 -13.64 -23.46
CA ARG A 226 -27.52 -12.79 -22.38
C ARG A 226 -27.54 -13.57 -21.07
N ALA A 227 -28.06 -14.80 -21.08
CA ALA A 227 -28.09 -15.66 -19.89
C ALA A 227 -26.67 -16.01 -19.43
N LEU A 228 -25.75 -16.31 -20.37
CA LEU A 228 -24.33 -16.57 -20.09
C LEU A 228 -23.66 -15.36 -19.41
N ALA A 229 -23.84 -14.14 -19.94
CA ALA A 229 -23.23 -12.94 -19.36
C ALA A 229 -23.83 -12.54 -18.00
N GLN A 230 -25.12 -12.84 -17.75
CA GLN A 230 -25.73 -12.66 -16.42
C GLN A 230 -25.18 -13.66 -15.41
N ALA A 231 -25.14 -14.94 -15.79
CA ALA A 231 -24.66 -16.00 -14.93
C ALA A 231 -23.17 -15.85 -14.61
N ALA A 232 -22.33 -15.54 -15.60
CA ALA A 232 -20.91 -15.27 -15.40
C ALA A 232 -20.68 -14.12 -14.41
N ARG A 233 -21.45 -13.02 -14.50
CA ARG A 233 -21.35 -11.91 -13.53
C ARG A 233 -21.79 -12.31 -12.11
N LEU A 234 -22.80 -13.17 -11.96
CA LEU A 234 -23.22 -13.68 -10.65
C LEU A 234 -22.13 -14.59 -10.06
N VAL A 235 -21.72 -15.62 -10.82
CA VAL A 235 -20.74 -16.63 -10.35
C VAL A 235 -19.40 -15.98 -10.07
N PHE A 236 -18.90 -15.08 -10.92
CA PHE A 236 -17.67 -14.33 -10.67
C PHE A 236 -17.73 -13.50 -9.39
N ARG A 237 -18.81 -12.73 -9.16
CA ARG A 237 -18.93 -11.92 -7.93
C ARG A 237 -19.03 -12.79 -6.67
N PHE A 238 -19.72 -13.93 -6.77
CA PHE A 238 -19.89 -14.87 -5.67
C PHE A 238 -18.59 -15.65 -5.37
N GLN A 239 -17.86 -16.10 -6.40
CA GLN A 239 -16.51 -16.66 -6.30
C GLN A 239 -15.55 -15.66 -5.66
N ARG A 240 -15.50 -14.42 -6.17
CA ARG A 240 -14.56 -13.39 -5.68
C ARG A 240 -14.78 -13.06 -4.21
N PHE A 241 -16.04 -13.04 -3.76
CA PHE A 241 -16.37 -12.81 -2.35
C PHE A 241 -15.83 -13.92 -1.44
N HIS A 242 -15.86 -15.18 -1.87
CA HIS A 242 -15.36 -16.31 -1.08
C HIS A 242 -13.84 -16.47 -1.16
N VAL A 243 -13.23 -16.22 -2.33
CA VAL A 243 -11.78 -16.33 -2.53
C VAL A 243 -11.02 -15.15 -1.91
N GLY A 244 -11.62 -13.95 -1.90
CA GLY A 244 -11.05 -12.73 -1.31
C GLY A 244 -9.83 -12.12 -2.05
N VAL A 245 -9.18 -12.89 -2.93
CA VAL A 245 -8.01 -12.49 -3.73
C VAL A 245 -8.18 -12.92 -5.19
N GLU A 246 -7.27 -12.49 -6.06
CA GLU A 246 -7.15 -12.99 -7.44
C GLU A 246 -6.43 -14.35 -7.46
N LEU A 247 -6.96 -15.32 -8.20
CA LEU A 247 -6.29 -16.61 -8.42
C LEU A 247 -5.26 -16.47 -9.55
N ARG A 248 -4.06 -17.05 -9.38
CA ARG A 248 -2.94 -16.91 -10.34
C ARG A 248 -3.29 -17.44 -11.74
N SER A 249 -4.17 -18.45 -11.78
CA SER A 249 -4.69 -19.09 -12.97
C SER A 249 -5.74 -18.27 -13.74
N GLU A 250 -6.40 -17.26 -13.14
CA GLU A 250 -7.48 -16.50 -13.78
C GLU A 250 -7.03 -15.79 -15.06
N ARG A 251 -5.87 -15.12 -15.03
CA ARG A 251 -5.35 -14.42 -16.22
C ARG A 251 -5.08 -15.37 -17.38
N PHE A 252 -4.60 -16.57 -17.11
CA PHE A 252 -4.36 -17.60 -18.14
C PHE A 252 -5.68 -18.21 -18.63
N LEU A 253 -6.67 -18.38 -17.75
CA LEU A 253 -8.01 -18.83 -18.10
C LEU A 253 -8.75 -17.83 -19.01
N GLU A 254 -8.71 -16.53 -18.70
CA GLU A 254 -9.34 -15.53 -19.59
C GLU A 254 -8.64 -15.41 -20.95
N GLN A 255 -7.32 -15.61 -21.01
CA GLN A 255 -6.59 -15.60 -22.28
C GLN A 255 -6.90 -16.80 -23.18
N THR A 256 -7.24 -17.95 -22.60
CA THR A 256 -7.43 -19.22 -23.34
C THR A 256 -8.89 -19.61 -23.52
N LEU A 257 -9.77 -19.18 -22.62
CA LEU A 257 -11.22 -19.45 -22.59
C LEU A 257 -11.99 -18.23 -22.02
N PRO A 258 -12.03 -17.11 -22.76
CA PRO A 258 -12.61 -15.86 -22.28
C PRO A 258 -14.12 -15.97 -22.00
N MET A 259 -14.58 -15.32 -20.94
CA MET A 259 -16.02 -15.22 -20.64
C MET A 259 -16.68 -14.04 -21.38
N ALA A 260 -17.71 -14.33 -22.17
CA ALA A 260 -18.50 -13.32 -22.88
C ALA A 260 -19.16 -12.34 -21.88
N GLY A 261 -18.77 -11.06 -21.95
CA GLY A 261 -19.25 -10.01 -21.06
C GLY A 261 -18.42 -9.79 -19.78
N ALA A 262 -17.32 -10.54 -19.56
CA ALA A 262 -16.39 -10.29 -18.46
C ALA A 262 -15.43 -9.10 -18.71
N GLY A 263 -15.27 -8.69 -19.98
CA GLY A 263 -14.40 -7.58 -20.39
C GLY A 263 -14.87 -6.18 -20.00
N ALA A 264 -16.00 -6.05 -19.31
CA ALA A 264 -16.36 -4.81 -18.62
C ALA A 264 -15.68 -4.80 -17.25
N ALA A 265 -14.49 -4.19 -17.17
CA ALA A 265 -13.89 -3.82 -15.90
C ALA A 265 -14.94 -3.09 -15.06
N CYS A 266 -15.13 -3.53 -13.81
CA CYS A 266 -16.02 -2.83 -12.90
C CYS A 266 -15.48 -1.40 -12.71
N PRO A 267 -16.24 -0.33 -13.06
CA PRO A 267 -15.77 1.02 -12.81
C PRO A 267 -15.60 1.20 -11.29
N PRO A 268 -14.56 1.91 -10.83
CA PRO A 268 -14.34 2.16 -9.42
C PRO A 268 -15.29 3.27 -8.92
N ALA A 269 -16.58 2.95 -8.77
CA ALA A 269 -17.54 3.75 -8.04
C ALA A 269 -18.82 2.97 -7.71
N CYS A 270 -19.00 2.60 -6.43
CA CYS A 270 -20.35 2.56 -5.86
C CYS A 270 -20.68 3.98 -5.37
N GLY A 271 -20.93 4.88 -6.31
CA GLY A 271 -21.31 6.27 -6.09
C GLY A 271 -22.68 6.52 -6.68
N THR A 272 -23.61 6.94 -5.83
CA THR A 272 -25.00 7.38 -6.07
C THR A 272 -25.45 7.58 -7.53
N ALA A 273 -26.55 6.92 -7.89
CA ALA A 273 -27.22 7.09 -9.18
C ALA A 273 -27.64 8.54 -9.46
N GLN A 274 -27.54 8.93 -10.74
CA GLN A 274 -28.33 10.02 -11.31
C GLN A 274 -29.21 9.47 -12.44
N SER A 275 -30.47 9.88 -12.43
CA SER A 275 -31.49 9.49 -13.41
C SER A 275 -31.31 10.21 -14.74
N ALA A 276 -31.30 9.46 -15.85
CA ALA A 276 -31.49 10.03 -17.18
C ALA A 276 -32.98 9.97 -17.57
N ALA A 277 -33.53 11.11 -18.00
CA ALA A 277 -34.82 11.25 -18.66
C ALA A 277 -34.63 12.04 -19.98
N PRO A 278 -35.54 11.92 -20.97
CA PRO A 278 -35.11 11.78 -22.36
C PRO A 278 -34.86 13.09 -23.12
N THR A 279 -34.11 12.96 -24.21
CA THR A 279 -33.82 14.01 -25.18
C THR A 279 -35.04 14.42 -26.00
N ALA A 280 -35.41 15.70 -25.93
CA ALA A 280 -36.23 16.39 -26.92
C ALA A 280 -35.48 17.67 -27.34
N GLY A 281 -35.08 17.77 -28.61
CA GLY A 281 -34.23 18.87 -29.08
C GLY A 281 -35.00 20.12 -29.52
N ARG A 282 -34.33 21.27 -29.53
CA ARG A 282 -34.59 22.36 -30.50
C ARG A 282 -33.48 23.42 -30.57
N SER A 283 -33.08 23.71 -31.81
CA SER A 283 -32.61 24.98 -32.38
C SER A 283 -31.87 26.01 -31.49
N VAL A 284 -30.61 26.26 -31.86
CA VAL A 284 -29.86 27.50 -31.62
C VAL A 284 -30.48 28.69 -32.38
N LEU A 285 -30.59 29.87 -31.76
CA LEU A 285 -30.52 31.20 -32.39
C LEU A 285 -30.04 32.27 -31.36
N PRO A 286 -29.53 33.45 -31.78
CA PRO A 286 -28.48 34.18 -31.04
C PRO A 286 -28.94 35.43 -30.28
N VAL A 287 -28.03 35.98 -29.45
CA VAL A 287 -28.15 37.29 -28.78
C VAL A 287 -27.07 38.25 -29.35
N PRO A 288 -27.36 39.55 -29.59
CA PRO A 288 -26.48 40.46 -30.36
C PRO A 288 -25.45 41.23 -29.50
N ALA A 289 -24.63 42.06 -30.15
CA ALA A 289 -23.38 42.64 -29.64
C ALA A 289 -23.37 44.20 -29.54
N ILE A 290 -22.20 44.75 -29.15
CA ILE A 290 -21.74 46.16 -29.19
C ILE A 290 -22.15 46.98 -27.93
N GLN A 291 -21.25 47.33 -26.98
CA GLN A 291 -20.12 48.33 -26.98
C GLN A 291 -20.57 49.82 -27.02
N PRO A 292 -19.70 50.82 -26.71
CA PRO A 292 -18.69 50.96 -25.65
C PRO A 292 -18.68 52.38 -24.98
N SER A 293 -17.81 52.63 -23.99
CA SER A 293 -17.35 54.02 -23.71
C SER A 293 -15.91 54.07 -23.18
N LEU A 294 -15.05 54.82 -23.88
CA LEU A 294 -13.60 54.97 -23.67
C LEU A 294 -13.22 56.07 -22.66
N ARG A 295 -12.07 55.88 -21.98
CA ARG A 295 -10.93 56.84 -21.74
C ARG A 295 -10.14 56.43 -20.49
N SER A 296 -8.82 56.62 -20.36
CA SER A 296 -7.72 56.80 -21.33
C SER A 296 -6.36 56.79 -20.58
N THR A 297 -5.28 56.33 -21.24
CA THR A 297 -3.86 56.72 -21.04
C THR A 297 -3.16 56.55 -19.66
N ALA A 298 -2.14 55.67 -19.59
CA ALA A 298 -0.69 56.05 -19.59
C ALA A 298 0.27 55.23 -18.66
N ARG A 299 1.26 54.61 -19.32
CA ARG A 299 2.71 54.49 -18.97
C ARG A 299 3.22 53.69 -17.75
N LEU A 300 4.20 52.84 -18.08
CA LEU A 300 5.25 52.27 -17.23
C LEU A 300 6.28 53.33 -16.76
N VAL A 301 6.52 53.42 -15.45
CA VAL A 301 7.79 53.63 -14.68
C VAL A 301 7.47 53.14 -13.25
N GLY A 302 8.33 52.48 -12.45
CA GLY A 302 9.70 51.98 -12.61
C GLY A 302 10.16 51.30 -11.30
N HIS A 303 11.45 51.01 -11.10
CA HIS A 303 12.00 50.60 -9.80
C HIS A 303 12.20 51.81 -8.87
N ASP A 304 11.86 51.66 -7.57
CA ASP A 304 12.80 51.97 -6.48
C ASP A 304 12.32 51.53 -5.07
N LYS A 305 13.28 51.07 -4.27
CA LYS A 305 13.31 51.01 -2.78
C LYS A 305 12.28 50.15 -2.03
N TRP A 306 12.74 48.96 -1.64
CA TRP A 306 12.48 48.36 -0.31
C TRP A 306 13.79 48.48 0.51
N GLU A 307 13.70 48.82 1.80
CA GLU A 307 14.88 49.08 2.65
C GLU A 307 15.33 47.84 3.43
N ASP A 308 16.65 47.66 3.54
CA ASP A 308 17.35 46.55 4.19
C ASP A 308 17.53 46.79 5.71
N PRO A 309 17.03 45.91 6.60
CA PRO A 309 17.16 46.08 8.04
C PRO A 309 18.48 45.54 8.65
N PHE A 310 19.42 45.00 7.88
CA PHE A 310 20.64 44.34 8.40
C PHE A 310 21.96 45.10 8.20
N GLN A 311 21.94 46.44 8.24
CA GLN A 311 23.14 47.25 8.48
C GLN A 311 23.30 47.68 9.94
N ARG A 312 23.95 46.85 10.76
CA ARG A 312 24.90 47.29 11.82
C ARG A 312 25.60 46.12 12.53
N LEU A 313 26.92 46.28 12.70
CA LEU A 313 27.86 45.58 13.61
C LEU A 313 28.77 44.47 13.03
N SER A 314 29.60 44.85 12.07
CA SER A 314 30.95 44.25 11.94
C SER A 314 32.00 45.15 12.62
N SER A 315 32.54 44.77 13.78
CA SER A 315 33.95 45.00 14.17
C SER A 315 34.23 44.61 15.62
N LYS A 316 35.05 43.57 15.82
CA LYS A 316 36.38 43.68 16.46
C LYS A 316 37.09 42.33 16.43
N VAL A 317 38.32 42.35 15.94
CA VAL A 317 39.23 41.20 15.86
C VAL A 317 40.04 41.11 17.15
N SER A 318 40.16 39.91 17.72
CA SER A 318 41.28 39.56 18.60
C SER A 318 41.63 38.08 18.52
N LYS A 319 42.90 37.82 18.21
CA LYS A 319 43.67 36.56 18.31
C LYS A 319 45.02 36.95 18.93
N PRO A 320 45.85 36.01 19.43
CA PRO A 320 45.57 34.62 19.82
C PRO A 320 46.02 34.32 21.26
N MET A 321 45.80 33.10 21.76
CA MET A 321 46.78 32.41 22.63
C MET A 321 46.59 30.89 22.52
N SER A 322 47.65 30.14 22.80
CA SER A 322 47.72 28.69 22.69
C SER A 322 46.98 27.97 23.82
N ASP A 323 46.57 26.72 23.59
CA ASP A 323 47.28 25.57 24.18
C ASP A 323 46.78 24.24 23.58
N THR A 324 47.64 23.23 23.62
CA THR A 324 47.44 21.90 23.01
C THR A 324 46.49 21.01 23.82
N VAL A 325 45.39 20.55 23.21
CA VAL A 325 44.64 19.36 23.67
C VAL A 325 44.26 18.49 22.46
N SER A 326 44.18 17.18 22.70
CA SER A 326 44.11 16.06 21.75
C SER A 326 43.05 16.13 20.66
N ASP A 327 43.49 15.66 19.49
CA ASP A 327 42.70 15.19 18.35
C ASP A 327 41.55 14.25 18.77
N SER A 328 40.32 14.62 18.39
CA SER A 328 39.14 13.76 18.37
C SER A 328 38.15 14.32 17.33
N SER A 329 37.56 13.43 16.52
CA SER A 329 36.72 13.81 15.37
C SER A 329 35.42 14.52 15.78
N PRO A 330 34.82 15.39 14.94
CA PRO A 330 33.66 16.22 15.31
C PRO A 330 32.35 15.48 15.66
N ARG A 331 32.29 14.15 15.55
CA ARG A 331 31.05 13.34 15.64
C ARG A 331 30.37 13.37 17.02
N ASP A 332 31.09 13.68 18.10
CA ASP A 332 30.58 13.55 19.47
C ASP A 332 30.19 14.89 20.13
N ALA A 333 30.26 16.02 19.40
CA ALA A 333 30.19 17.35 20.00
C ALA A 333 28.77 17.95 20.13
N ASP A 334 27.82 17.55 19.29
CA ASP A 334 26.49 18.17 19.14
C ASP A 334 25.34 17.38 19.82
N ASP A 335 25.65 16.21 20.40
CA ASP A 335 24.68 15.18 20.83
C ASP A 335 23.92 15.49 22.16
N ARG A 336 23.87 16.77 22.56
CA ARG A 336 23.34 17.21 23.87
C ARG A 336 21.89 17.70 23.85
N GLU A 337 21.36 18.05 22.70
CA GLU A 337 19.98 18.48 22.55
C GLU A 337 19.12 17.31 22.06
N ARG A 338 18.01 17.03 22.77
CA ARG A 338 17.11 15.90 22.49
C ARG A 338 15.68 16.32 22.80
N HIS A 339 14.73 15.86 21.99
CA HIS A 339 13.31 16.10 22.29
C HIS A 339 12.95 15.47 23.66
N PRO A 340 12.19 16.15 24.54
CA PRO A 340 11.90 15.67 25.90
C PRO A 340 10.99 14.42 25.97
N LEU A 341 10.48 13.94 24.82
CA LEU A 341 9.63 12.76 24.72
C LEU A 341 10.45 11.46 24.78
N ALA A 342 10.06 10.50 25.60
CA ALA A 342 10.61 9.14 25.52
C ALA A 342 9.99 8.35 24.34
N MET A 343 10.83 7.69 23.52
CA MET A 343 10.38 6.89 22.37
C MET A 343 9.38 5.80 22.74
N ASP A 344 9.63 5.08 23.84
CA ASP A 344 8.77 3.96 24.27
C ASP A 344 7.33 4.42 24.55
N THR A 345 7.14 5.65 25.04
CA THR A 345 5.83 6.27 25.24
C THR A 345 5.12 6.48 23.91
N LEU A 346 5.81 7.01 22.90
CA LEU A 346 5.24 7.24 21.57
C LEU A 346 4.90 5.92 20.86
N VAL A 347 5.80 4.92 20.93
CA VAL A 347 5.56 3.58 20.36
C VAL A 347 4.35 2.93 21.01
N SER A 348 4.21 3.04 22.33
CA SER A 348 3.06 2.52 23.08
C SER A 348 1.75 3.19 22.66
N LEU A 349 1.74 4.53 22.47
CA LEU A 349 0.57 5.25 21.97
C LEU A 349 0.22 4.82 20.54
N CYS A 350 1.21 4.70 19.66
CA CYS A 350 1.01 4.28 18.27
C CYS A 350 0.34 2.92 18.18
N ALA A 351 0.81 1.95 18.98
CA ALA A 351 0.23 0.61 19.07
C ALA A 351 -1.16 0.61 19.74
N ALA A 352 -1.40 1.44 20.76
CA ALA A 352 -2.67 1.51 21.48
C ALA A 352 -3.79 2.26 20.74
N ARG A 353 -3.46 3.06 19.72
CA ARG A 353 -4.42 3.88 18.97
C ARG A 353 -4.58 3.50 17.49
N GLY A 354 -3.69 2.69 16.93
CA GLY A 354 -3.81 2.26 15.54
C GLY A 354 -3.05 3.14 14.54
N PHE A 355 -1.91 3.71 14.96
CA PHE A 355 -1.01 4.42 14.06
C PHE A 355 -0.04 3.47 13.37
N VAL A 356 0.82 2.78 14.13
CA VAL A 356 1.90 1.93 13.60
C VAL A 356 2.11 0.72 14.50
N HIS A 357 2.30 -0.45 13.89
CA HIS A 357 2.52 -1.74 14.56
C HIS A 357 3.67 -2.51 13.87
N PRO A 358 4.34 -3.46 14.55
CA PRO A 358 5.34 -4.33 13.90
C PRO A 358 4.72 -5.14 12.76
N ALA A 359 5.33 -5.13 11.57
CA ALA A 359 4.78 -5.91 10.47
C ALA A 359 4.80 -7.41 10.80
N SER A 360 3.69 -8.11 10.53
CA SER A 360 3.53 -9.54 10.88
C SER A 360 3.66 -9.85 12.39
N GLU A 361 3.20 -8.94 13.27
CA GLU A 361 3.29 -9.07 14.74
C GLU A 361 2.89 -10.45 15.30
N ILE A 362 1.80 -11.05 14.81
CA ILE A 362 1.31 -12.36 15.28
C ILE A 362 2.28 -13.53 15.04
N TYR A 363 3.29 -13.35 14.18
CA TYR A 363 4.34 -14.31 13.89
C TYR A 363 5.67 -13.98 14.61
N GLY A 364 5.65 -13.00 15.53
CA GLY A 364 6.82 -12.47 16.23
C GLY A 364 7.41 -11.20 15.62
N GLY A 365 6.78 -10.66 14.57
CA GLY A 365 7.25 -9.49 13.83
C GLY A 365 8.46 -9.77 12.92
N ILE A 366 8.74 -8.85 12.00
CA ILE A 366 9.96 -8.87 11.18
C ILE A 366 10.71 -7.54 11.29
N ALA A 367 11.97 -7.59 11.74
CA ALA A 367 12.73 -6.40 12.09
C ALA A 367 12.95 -5.46 10.89
N GLY A 368 12.62 -4.18 11.08
CA GLY A 368 12.73 -3.14 10.06
C GLY A 368 11.53 -3.03 9.12
N PHE A 369 10.40 -3.70 9.40
CA PHE A 369 9.17 -3.53 8.65
C PHE A 369 8.02 -3.21 9.61
N TRP A 370 7.13 -2.30 9.18
CA TRP A 370 6.08 -1.74 10.02
C TRP A 370 4.78 -1.59 9.23
N ASP A 371 3.67 -1.96 9.85
CA ASP A 371 2.33 -1.80 9.29
C ASP A 371 1.68 -0.53 9.85
N TYR A 372 1.24 0.37 8.97
CA TYR A 372 0.47 1.56 9.36
C TYR A 372 -1.00 1.19 9.53
N GLY A 373 -1.52 1.39 10.75
CA GLY A 373 -2.91 1.10 11.11
C GLY A 373 -3.90 2.17 10.61
N PRO A 374 -5.18 2.09 11.00
CA PRO A 374 -6.25 2.96 10.48
C PRO A 374 -6.01 4.47 10.64
N LEU A 375 -5.29 4.92 11.67
CA LEU A 375 -4.94 6.33 11.84
C LEU A 375 -3.61 6.68 11.15
N GLY A 376 -2.68 5.73 11.12
CA GLY A 376 -1.37 5.92 10.49
C GLY A 376 -1.46 6.03 8.98
N VAL A 377 -2.33 5.24 8.34
CA VAL A 377 -2.57 5.32 6.90
C VAL A 377 -3.18 6.67 6.52
N GLU A 378 -4.11 7.20 7.31
CA GLU A 378 -4.70 8.53 7.12
C GLU A 378 -3.68 9.65 7.34
N LEU A 379 -2.88 9.60 8.42
CA LEU A 379 -1.78 10.54 8.66
C LEU A 379 -0.80 10.59 7.48
N LYS A 380 -0.37 9.41 7.03
CA LYS A 380 0.62 9.25 5.96
C LYS A 380 0.05 9.62 4.59
N ASN A 381 -1.24 9.37 4.34
CA ASN A 381 -1.92 9.83 3.14
C ASN A 381 -2.13 11.36 3.13
N ASN A 382 -2.47 11.97 4.27
CA ASN A 382 -2.58 13.43 4.38
C ASN A 382 -1.23 14.10 4.10
N LEU A 383 -0.13 13.60 4.68
CA LEU A 383 1.22 14.07 4.41
C LEU A 383 1.57 13.97 2.90
N LYS A 384 1.34 12.80 2.28
CA LYS A 384 1.59 12.59 0.84
C LYS A 384 0.72 13.49 -0.05
N ALA A 385 -0.54 13.69 0.30
CA ALA A 385 -1.47 14.55 -0.44
C ALA A 385 -1.07 16.03 -0.34
N PHE A 386 -0.66 16.48 0.84
CA PHE A 386 -0.17 17.84 1.07
C PHE A 386 1.14 18.10 0.32
N TRP A 387 2.09 17.15 0.36
CA TRP A 387 3.32 17.21 -0.45
C TRP A 387 3.02 17.27 -1.95
N TRP A 388 2.12 16.41 -2.46
CA TRP A 388 1.75 16.42 -3.88
C TRP A 388 1.00 17.70 -4.31
N GLY A 389 0.20 18.28 -3.41
CA GLY A 389 -0.40 19.60 -3.60
C GLY A 389 0.67 20.66 -3.84
N ARG A 390 1.52 20.87 -2.84
CA ARG A 390 2.61 21.87 -2.87
C ARG A 390 3.61 21.66 -4.00
N MET A 391 4.02 20.42 -4.27
CA MET A 391 5.09 20.14 -5.23
C MET A 391 4.62 20.03 -6.67
N VAL A 392 3.37 19.62 -6.94
CA VAL A 392 2.90 19.26 -8.31
C VAL A 392 1.64 19.99 -8.75
N ARG A 393 0.71 20.33 -7.85
CA ARG A 393 -0.58 20.95 -8.24
C ARG A 393 -0.58 22.46 -8.16
N GLU A 394 0.22 23.02 -7.27
CA GLU A 394 0.39 24.47 -7.07
C GLU A 394 1.52 25.04 -7.95
N ARG A 395 2.12 24.22 -8.82
CA ARG A 395 3.29 24.54 -9.63
C ARG A 395 3.06 24.19 -11.10
N ASP A 396 3.42 25.11 -12.00
CA ASP A 396 3.37 24.89 -13.45
C ASP A 396 4.64 24.17 -13.99
N ASP A 397 5.72 24.16 -13.20
CA ASP A 397 7.06 23.72 -13.57
C ASP A 397 7.44 22.33 -13.03
N VAL A 398 6.53 21.60 -12.38
CA VAL A 398 6.80 20.24 -11.86
C VAL A 398 5.70 19.26 -12.30
N VAL A 399 6.09 18.08 -12.78
CA VAL A 399 5.16 17.06 -13.29
C VAL A 399 5.30 15.73 -12.57
N GLY A 400 4.19 15.04 -12.32
CA GLY A 400 4.17 13.80 -11.56
C GLY A 400 4.36 12.54 -12.41
N ILE A 401 5.07 11.54 -11.88
CA ILE A 401 5.09 10.17 -12.40
C ILE A 401 4.85 9.13 -11.28
N ASP A 402 4.54 7.90 -11.69
CA ASP A 402 4.62 6.69 -10.86
C ASP A 402 5.32 5.59 -11.67
N SER A 403 6.42 5.06 -11.15
CA SER A 403 7.28 4.09 -11.82
C SER A 403 7.36 2.77 -11.06
N ALA A 404 7.65 1.69 -11.80
CA ALA A 404 7.81 0.37 -11.21
C ALA A 404 8.94 0.33 -10.15
N ILE A 405 8.72 -0.48 -9.10
CA ILE A 405 9.73 -0.77 -8.06
C ILE A 405 10.92 -1.54 -8.64
N ILE A 406 10.68 -2.35 -9.67
CA ILE A 406 11.71 -3.15 -10.35
C ILE A 406 12.07 -2.47 -11.67
N SER A 407 13.35 -2.07 -11.77
CA SER A 407 13.96 -1.54 -12.99
C SER A 407 14.95 -2.54 -13.59
N HIS A 408 15.32 -2.34 -14.85
CA HIS A 408 16.36 -3.13 -15.52
C HIS A 408 17.69 -3.05 -14.75
N PRO A 409 18.45 -4.15 -14.54
CA PRO A 409 19.67 -4.16 -13.70
C PRO A 409 20.69 -3.07 -14.05
N ARG A 410 20.93 -2.86 -15.35
CA ARG A 410 21.80 -1.78 -15.87
C ARG A 410 21.45 -0.35 -15.42
N THR A 411 20.23 -0.10 -14.93
CA THR A 411 19.85 1.17 -14.28
C THR A 411 20.70 1.39 -13.03
N TRP A 412 20.85 0.34 -12.22
CA TRP A 412 21.57 0.35 -10.95
C TRP A 412 23.09 0.32 -11.16
N GLU A 413 23.56 -0.37 -12.21
CA GLU A 413 24.96 -0.28 -12.68
C GLU A 413 25.32 1.16 -13.11
N ALA A 414 24.49 1.79 -13.97
CA ALA A 414 24.71 3.15 -14.45
C ALA A 414 24.82 4.15 -13.28
N SER A 415 23.89 4.04 -12.32
CA SER A 415 23.85 4.87 -11.11
C SER A 415 24.96 4.58 -10.08
N GLY A 416 25.80 3.54 -10.27
CA GLY A 416 26.83 3.13 -9.32
C GLY A 416 26.33 2.31 -8.12
N HIS A 417 25.03 2.13 -7.94
CA HIS A 417 24.45 1.41 -6.79
C HIS A 417 24.92 -0.05 -6.63
N VAL A 418 25.18 -0.74 -7.74
CA VAL A 418 25.69 -2.13 -7.67
C VAL A 418 27.11 -2.19 -7.08
N GLU A 419 27.91 -1.15 -7.30
CA GLU A 419 29.34 -1.11 -6.92
C GLU A 419 29.59 -0.39 -5.59
N HIS A 420 28.80 0.65 -5.27
CA HIS A 420 29.10 1.58 -4.17
C HIS A 420 28.01 1.70 -3.09
N PHE A 421 26.85 1.05 -3.25
CA PHE A 421 25.77 1.13 -2.26
C PHE A 421 25.94 0.07 -1.15
N SER A 422 27.03 0.16 -0.39
CA SER A 422 27.37 -0.77 0.68
C SER A 422 27.65 -0.09 2.02
N ASP A 423 27.34 -0.81 3.10
CA ASP A 423 27.79 -0.48 4.45
C ASP A 423 28.92 -1.43 4.87
N PRO A 424 29.92 -0.96 5.65
CA PRO A 424 30.90 -1.85 6.26
C PRO A 424 30.24 -2.67 7.37
N MET A 425 30.28 -4.00 7.27
CA MET A 425 29.61 -4.93 8.18
C MET A 425 30.61 -5.82 8.91
N VAL A 426 30.37 -6.03 10.21
CA VAL A 426 31.06 -7.04 11.03
C VAL A 426 30.07 -8.09 11.56
N ASP A 427 30.46 -9.36 11.54
CA ASP A 427 29.71 -10.46 12.16
C ASP A 427 30.35 -10.82 13.50
N CYS A 428 29.57 -10.94 14.58
CA CYS A 428 30.09 -11.52 15.82
C CYS A 428 30.10 -13.05 15.73
N ARG A 429 31.30 -13.66 15.74
CA ARG A 429 31.48 -15.11 15.61
C ARG A 429 30.77 -15.91 16.70
N LYS A 430 30.52 -15.33 17.89
CA LYS A 430 29.82 -16.00 19.01
C LYS A 430 28.32 -15.73 19.07
N CYS A 431 27.87 -14.47 19.10
CA CYS A 431 26.43 -14.17 19.18
C CYS A 431 25.68 -14.27 17.83
N LYS A 432 26.41 -14.45 16.71
CA LYS A 432 25.90 -14.58 15.33
C LYS A 432 25.07 -13.39 14.82
N ARG A 433 25.06 -12.27 15.55
CA ARG A 433 24.50 -11.00 15.08
C ARG A 433 25.49 -10.26 14.19
N ARG A 434 24.94 -9.45 13.30
CA ARG A 434 25.65 -8.52 12.41
C ARG A 434 25.50 -7.12 12.94
N PHE A 435 26.54 -6.32 12.76
CA PHE A 435 26.57 -4.92 13.14
C PHE A 435 27.21 -4.11 12.02
N ARG A 436 26.80 -2.85 11.88
CA ARG A 436 27.51 -1.85 11.09
C ARG A 436 28.82 -1.51 11.78
N ALA A 437 29.96 -1.68 11.09
CA ALA A 437 31.30 -1.56 11.68
C ALA A 437 31.56 -0.15 12.21
N ASP A 438 31.07 0.88 11.51
CA ASP A 438 31.15 2.29 11.88
C ASP A 438 30.29 2.66 13.11
N GLN A 439 29.41 1.76 13.54
CA GLN A 439 28.51 1.92 14.69
C GLN A 439 28.84 0.97 15.85
N VAL A 440 30.03 0.35 15.84
CA VAL A 440 30.56 -0.42 16.98
C VAL A 440 31.70 0.37 17.63
N GLU A 441 31.54 0.68 18.92
CA GLU A 441 32.59 1.29 19.73
C GLU A 441 33.72 0.28 20.02
N GLY A 442 34.78 0.32 19.21
CA GLY A 442 35.95 -0.54 19.33
C GLY A 442 35.66 -2.01 18.96
N GLU A 443 36.45 -2.95 19.50
CA GLU A 443 36.30 -4.39 19.19
C GLU A 443 35.12 -5.07 19.91
N ARG A 444 34.30 -4.32 20.67
CA ARG A 444 33.32 -4.88 21.59
C ARG A 444 31.93 -4.98 20.96
N CYS A 445 31.45 -6.22 20.80
CA CYS A 445 30.06 -6.51 20.44
C CYS A 445 29.04 -5.67 21.26
N PRO A 446 28.16 -4.86 20.63
CA PRO A 446 27.23 -3.96 21.34
C PRO A 446 26.27 -4.64 22.32
N GLU A 447 26.01 -5.93 22.12
CA GLU A 447 25.11 -6.75 22.97
C GLU A 447 25.83 -7.38 24.17
N ALA A 448 27.13 -7.11 24.36
CA ALA A 448 27.86 -7.57 25.54
C ALA A 448 27.33 -6.85 26.81
N PRO A 449 26.82 -7.58 27.82
CA PRO A 449 26.19 -6.97 28.99
C PRO A 449 27.11 -5.96 29.69
N LYS A 450 26.60 -4.74 29.92
CA LYS A 450 27.40 -3.62 30.46
C LYS A 450 28.06 -3.89 31.83
N LYS A 451 27.57 -4.89 32.60
CA LYS A 451 28.05 -5.23 33.96
C LYS A 451 28.75 -6.59 34.12
N ARG A 452 28.94 -7.36 33.04
CA ARG A 452 29.84 -8.53 33.04
C ARG A 452 30.57 -8.56 31.71
N ALA A 453 31.88 -8.71 31.75
CA ALA A 453 32.61 -9.04 30.53
C ALA A 453 32.05 -10.37 29.99
N VAL A 454 31.33 -10.32 28.87
CA VAL A 454 31.42 -11.40 27.89
C VAL A 454 32.81 -11.23 27.30
N ALA A 455 33.80 -11.79 27.98
CA ALA A 455 35.24 -11.63 27.76
C ALA A 455 35.71 -12.36 26.49
N ASP A 456 34.85 -12.40 25.48
CA ASP A 456 34.78 -13.53 24.57
C ASP A 456 33.89 -13.28 23.33
N CYS A 457 33.31 -12.08 23.14
CA CYS A 457 32.67 -11.75 21.87
C CYS A 457 33.74 -11.33 20.85
N ASP A 458 33.90 -12.14 19.82
CA ASP A 458 34.87 -11.98 18.74
C ASP A 458 34.16 -11.47 17.48
N LEU A 459 34.63 -10.37 16.91
CA LEU A 459 34.10 -9.75 15.68
C LEU A 459 34.98 -10.15 14.49
N THR A 460 34.37 -10.32 13.30
CA THR A 460 35.14 -10.42 12.07
C THR A 460 35.79 -9.08 11.71
N GLU A 461 36.77 -9.13 10.81
CA GLU A 461 37.13 -7.97 9.99
C GLU A 461 35.88 -7.40 9.28
N ALA A 462 35.91 -6.09 9.02
CA ALA A 462 34.85 -5.42 8.30
C ALA A 462 34.84 -5.84 6.82
N ARG A 463 33.65 -6.00 6.26
CA ARG A 463 33.43 -6.29 4.84
C ARG A 463 32.30 -5.47 4.28
N GLU A 464 32.41 -5.07 3.03
CA GLU A 464 31.33 -4.36 2.34
C GLU A 464 30.10 -5.26 2.17
N PHE A 465 28.94 -4.73 2.57
CA PHE A 465 27.64 -5.37 2.43
C PHE A 465 26.71 -4.48 1.62
N ASN A 466 26.44 -4.87 0.37
CA ASN A 466 25.55 -4.11 -0.51
C ASN A 466 24.11 -4.08 0.05
N LEU A 467 23.56 -2.87 0.15
CA LEU A 467 22.28 -2.58 0.77
C LEU A 467 21.08 -2.73 -0.19
N MET A 468 21.29 -3.07 -1.46
CA MET A 468 20.18 -3.36 -2.38
C MET A 468 19.53 -4.71 -2.06
N LEU A 469 18.19 -4.76 -2.05
CA LEU A 469 17.46 -6.03 -1.98
C LEU A 469 17.37 -6.68 -3.37
N ARG A 470 18.21 -7.70 -3.60
CA ARG A 470 18.23 -8.52 -4.82
C ARG A 470 17.01 -9.45 -4.91
N THR A 471 16.49 -9.64 -6.11
CA THR A 471 15.44 -10.60 -6.46
C THR A 471 15.71 -11.25 -7.83
N GLU A 472 14.87 -12.17 -8.27
CA GLU A 472 15.03 -12.96 -9.48
C GLU A 472 13.72 -12.97 -10.30
N LEU A 473 13.81 -12.74 -11.61
CA LEU A 473 12.68 -12.61 -12.53
C LEU A 473 12.60 -13.81 -13.48
N GLY A 474 11.64 -14.70 -13.24
CA GLY A 474 11.33 -15.79 -14.16
C GLY A 474 11.21 -17.15 -13.47
N ALA A 475 11.39 -18.21 -14.26
CA ALA A 475 11.28 -19.60 -13.80
C ALA A 475 12.64 -20.33 -13.75
N SER A 476 13.67 -19.81 -14.43
CA SER A 476 15.06 -20.23 -14.32
C SER A 476 15.81 -19.27 -13.39
N VAL A 477 16.72 -19.79 -12.59
CA VAL A 477 17.64 -18.98 -11.79
C VAL A 477 18.97 -18.92 -12.53
N ASP A 478 19.24 -17.78 -13.15
CA ASP A 478 20.51 -17.46 -13.80
C ASP A 478 20.82 -15.96 -13.66
N GLU A 479 22.07 -15.54 -13.93
CA GLU A 479 22.48 -14.15 -13.73
C GLU A 479 21.65 -13.14 -14.54
N SER A 480 21.14 -13.53 -15.71
CA SER A 480 20.29 -12.66 -16.55
C SER A 480 18.89 -12.43 -16.00
N THR A 481 18.44 -13.28 -15.06
CA THR A 481 17.19 -13.09 -14.32
C THR A 481 17.33 -12.21 -13.09
N THR A 482 18.55 -11.77 -12.73
CA THR A 482 18.77 -10.89 -11.57
C THR A 482 17.98 -9.60 -11.72
N ALA A 483 17.31 -9.16 -10.66
CA ALA A 483 16.75 -7.83 -10.54
C ALA A 483 16.90 -7.30 -9.11
N TYR A 484 16.47 -6.08 -8.89
CA TYR A 484 16.55 -5.42 -7.58
C TYR A 484 15.25 -4.71 -7.26
N LEU A 485 14.89 -4.72 -5.98
CA LEU A 485 13.95 -3.74 -5.43
C LEU A 485 14.71 -2.41 -5.29
N ARG A 486 14.15 -1.32 -5.82
CA ARG A 486 14.84 -0.03 -5.85
C ARG A 486 15.21 0.51 -4.45
N PRO A 487 16.46 0.97 -4.22
CA PRO A 487 16.91 1.55 -2.94
C PRO A 487 16.55 3.04 -2.75
N GLU A 488 16.14 3.69 -3.84
CA GLU A 488 15.68 5.07 -4.00
C GLU A 488 14.67 5.13 -5.15
N THR A 489 13.97 6.24 -5.36
CA THR A 489 12.90 6.34 -6.37
C THR A 489 13.26 7.23 -7.58
N CYS A 490 14.37 7.97 -7.53
CA CYS A 490 14.82 8.89 -8.57
C CYS A 490 15.36 8.24 -9.86
N GLN A 491 15.95 7.04 -9.84
CA GLN A 491 16.54 6.43 -11.06
C GLN A 491 15.56 6.22 -12.24
N PRO A 492 14.30 5.79 -12.03
CA PRO A 492 13.25 5.85 -13.05
C PRO A 492 12.92 7.24 -13.59
N ILE A 493 13.11 8.31 -12.81
CA ILE A 493 12.92 9.70 -13.27
C ILE A 493 14.00 10.04 -14.31
N PHE A 494 15.28 9.79 -14.00
CA PHE A 494 16.40 10.08 -14.91
C PHE A 494 16.29 9.30 -16.23
N SER A 495 16.06 7.98 -16.14
CA SER A 495 15.86 7.12 -17.33
C SER A 495 14.57 7.42 -18.09
N GLY A 496 13.57 8.02 -17.42
CA GLY A 496 12.32 8.51 -18.02
C GLY A 496 12.38 9.93 -18.60
N PHE A 497 13.38 10.75 -18.20
CA PHE A 497 13.46 12.20 -18.40
C PHE A 497 12.93 12.68 -19.75
N LYS A 498 13.53 12.17 -20.85
CA LYS A 498 13.18 12.57 -22.22
C LYS A 498 11.70 12.34 -22.53
N ARG A 499 11.17 11.17 -22.17
CA ARG A 499 9.77 10.79 -22.44
C ARG A 499 8.80 11.61 -21.60
N VAL A 500 9.12 11.84 -20.32
CA VAL A 500 8.27 12.64 -19.43
C VAL A 500 8.20 14.08 -19.94
N ARG A 501 9.36 14.70 -20.21
CA ARG A 501 9.44 16.04 -20.80
C ARG A 501 8.63 16.17 -22.10
N GLU A 502 8.82 15.24 -23.04
CA GLU A 502 8.14 15.26 -24.34
C GLU A 502 6.61 15.08 -24.22
N SER A 503 6.14 14.18 -23.35
CA SER A 503 4.71 13.92 -23.15
C SER A 503 4.01 15.02 -22.34
N ALA A 504 4.67 15.56 -21.32
CA ALA A 504 4.18 16.70 -20.54
C ALA A 504 4.41 18.06 -21.24
N ARG A 505 5.16 18.09 -22.34
CA ARG A 505 5.52 19.29 -23.13
C ARG A 505 6.29 20.36 -22.34
N GLN A 506 7.03 19.93 -21.32
CA GLN A 506 7.82 20.82 -20.48
C GLN A 506 9.11 21.29 -21.17
N LYS A 507 9.62 22.44 -20.74
CA LYS A 507 10.95 22.97 -21.10
C LYS A 507 11.79 23.09 -19.84
N VAL A 508 13.11 23.06 -19.97
CA VAL A 508 14.02 23.36 -18.84
C VAL A 508 13.99 24.87 -18.59
N PRO A 509 13.90 25.34 -17.33
CA PRO A 509 13.84 24.56 -16.09
C PRO A 509 12.48 23.91 -15.80
N PHE A 510 12.47 22.64 -15.37
CA PHE A 510 11.28 21.94 -14.85
C PHE A 510 11.68 20.74 -13.98
N GLY A 511 10.79 20.32 -13.08
CA GLY A 511 10.96 19.14 -12.23
C GLY A 511 10.08 17.94 -12.59
N ILE A 512 10.51 16.76 -12.17
CA ILE A 512 9.70 15.54 -12.19
C ILE A 512 9.61 15.00 -10.75
N ALA A 513 8.39 14.83 -10.26
CA ALA A 513 8.10 14.39 -8.90
C ALA A 513 7.50 12.98 -8.85
N GLN A 514 7.79 12.24 -7.79
CA GLN A 514 7.26 10.90 -7.55
C GLN A 514 7.13 10.62 -6.05
N ILE A 515 6.10 9.85 -5.67
CA ILE A 515 6.04 9.24 -4.34
C ILE A 515 5.97 7.73 -4.52
N GLY A 516 6.76 6.97 -3.78
CA GLY A 516 6.66 5.51 -3.81
C GLY A 516 7.60 4.77 -2.87
N LYS A 517 7.49 3.45 -2.88
CA LYS A 517 8.30 2.58 -2.00
C LYS A 517 9.76 2.50 -2.45
N ALA A 518 10.66 2.39 -1.48
CA ALA A 518 12.07 2.11 -1.61
C ALA A 518 12.51 1.08 -0.56
N PHE A 519 13.62 0.40 -0.84
CA PHE A 519 14.03 -0.82 -0.16
C PHE A 519 15.53 -0.84 0.13
N ARG A 520 15.91 -0.75 1.41
CA ARG A 520 17.31 -0.81 1.85
C ARG A 520 17.50 -1.99 2.79
N ASN A 521 18.50 -2.83 2.53
CA ASN A 521 18.79 -4.04 3.30
C ASN A 521 19.54 -3.71 4.60
N GLU A 522 19.01 -2.76 5.36
CA GLU A 522 19.60 -2.21 6.59
C GLU A 522 20.07 -3.32 7.52
N ILE A 523 21.34 -3.26 7.93
CA ILE A 523 21.99 -4.28 8.76
C ILE A 523 21.35 -4.28 10.15
N THR A 524 21.13 -3.10 10.74
CA THR A 524 20.59 -2.96 12.09
C THR A 524 19.42 -1.96 12.15
N PRO A 525 18.18 -2.40 11.85
CA PRO A 525 16.98 -1.58 12.05
C PRO A 525 16.86 -1.10 13.49
N ARG A 526 16.64 0.20 13.69
CA ARG A 526 16.63 0.90 14.99
C ARG A 526 15.66 2.08 14.95
N ASN A 527 15.31 2.59 16.14
CA ASN A 527 14.52 3.82 16.35
C ASN A 527 13.15 3.78 15.64
N PHE A 528 12.40 2.70 15.87
CA PHE A 528 11.06 2.50 15.32
C PHE A 528 11.03 2.54 13.78
N THR A 529 10.19 3.36 13.16
CA THR A 529 10.10 3.50 11.68
C THR A 529 11.31 4.22 11.06
N PHE A 530 12.17 4.87 11.85
CA PHE A 530 13.23 5.73 11.34
C PHE A 530 14.28 4.98 10.49
N ARG A 531 14.75 3.79 10.93
CA ARG A 531 15.57 2.88 10.11
C ARG A 531 14.80 1.62 9.77
N SER A 532 14.00 1.73 8.71
CA SER A 532 13.22 0.64 8.12
C SER A 532 13.89 0.07 6.87
N ARG A 533 13.58 -1.19 6.54
CA ARG A 533 14.03 -1.87 5.32
C ARG A 533 13.11 -1.65 4.12
N GLU A 534 11.86 -1.34 4.41
CA GLU A 534 10.86 -0.87 3.46
C GLU A 534 10.29 0.45 3.99
N PHE A 535 10.25 1.46 3.14
CA PHE A 535 9.72 2.79 3.45
C PHE A 535 9.22 3.46 2.15
N GLU A 536 8.53 4.58 2.27
CA GLU A 536 8.17 5.45 1.14
C GLU A 536 9.05 6.71 1.14
N GLN A 537 9.43 7.15 -0.05
CA GLN A 537 10.03 8.47 -0.28
C GLN A 537 9.11 9.30 -1.17
N ALA A 538 9.21 10.62 -1.04
CA ALA A 538 8.63 11.60 -1.94
C ALA A 538 9.79 12.44 -2.49
N GLU A 539 10.14 12.20 -3.75
CA GLU A 539 11.34 12.74 -4.39
C GLU A 539 10.96 13.59 -5.60
N MET A 540 11.75 14.63 -5.86
CA MET A 540 11.58 15.50 -7.01
C MET A 540 12.95 15.88 -7.59
N GLU A 541 13.12 15.63 -8.88
CA GLU A 541 14.32 15.93 -9.64
C GLU A 541 14.07 17.18 -10.49
N PHE A 542 14.71 18.29 -10.15
CA PHE A 542 14.57 19.55 -10.87
C PHE A 542 15.70 19.75 -11.88
N PHE A 543 15.35 19.74 -13.17
CA PHE A 543 16.26 19.88 -14.28
C PHE A 543 16.40 21.35 -14.65
N CYS A 544 17.60 21.93 -14.54
CA CYS A 544 17.87 23.35 -14.81
C CYS A 544 19.08 23.56 -15.74
N HIS A 545 19.29 24.82 -16.20
CA HIS A 545 20.48 25.18 -16.96
C HIS A 545 21.72 25.27 -16.04
N PRO A 546 22.94 24.89 -16.49
CA PRO A 546 24.16 24.98 -15.67
C PRO A 546 24.42 26.35 -15.03
N SER A 547 23.99 27.45 -15.65
CA SER A 547 24.13 28.81 -15.11
C SER A 547 23.15 29.17 -14.00
N GLU A 548 22.05 28.43 -13.84
CA GLU A 548 20.97 28.71 -12.88
C GLU A 548 21.03 27.77 -11.65
N ARG A 549 21.91 26.76 -11.69
CA ARG A 549 22.07 25.69 -10.69
C ARG A 549 22.07 26.19 -9.24
N GLU A 550 22.88 27.20 -8.94
CA GLU A 550 23.07 27.71 -7.57
C GLU A 550 21.84 28.47 -7.05
N GLU A 551 21.12 29.17 -7.94
CA GLU A 551 19.86 29.83 -7.63
C GLU A 551 18.77 28.80 -7.33
N TRP A 552 18.65 27.75 -8.16
CA TRP A 552 17.68 26.68 -7.95
C TRP A 552 17.97 25.83 -6.70
N PHE A 553 19.24 25.56 -6.38
CA PHE A 553 19.62 24.87 -5.14
C PHE A 553 19.16 25.65 -3.90
N ALA A 554 19.46 26.96 -3.85
CA ALA A 554 19.03 27.83 -2.75
C ALA A 554 17.50 27.96 -2.68
N HIS A 555 16.82 28.14 -3.82
CA HIS A 555 15.36 28.19 -3.90
C HIS A 555 14.72 26.93 -3.31
N TRP A 556 15.16 25.75 -3.76
CA TRP A 556 14.56 24.49 -3.32
C TRP A 556 14.80 24.25 -1.84
N ARG A 557 16.01 24.45 -1.32
CA ARG A 557 16.28 24.35 0.12
C ARG A 557 15.33 25.20 0.96
N ASP A 558 15.19 26.48 0.62
CA ASP A 558 14.39 27.42 1.41
C ASP A 558 12.87 27.11 1.26
N TYR A 559 12.43 26.71 0.07
CA TYR A 559 11.06 26.27 -0.21
C TYR A 559 10.69 24.97 0.55
N ARG A 560 11.60 24.00 0.60
CA ARG A 560 11.40 22.73 1.31
C ARG A 560 11.47 22.88 2.83
N LEU A 561 12.32 23.76 3.36
CA LEU A 561 12.27 24.15 4.78
C LEU A 561 10.92 24.81 5.14
N GLN A 562 10.37 25.66 4.27
CA GLN A 562 9.07 26.27 4.50
C GLN A 562 7.94 25.22 4.45
N PHE A 563 7.96 24.26 3.53
CA PHE A 563 7.03 23.13 3.53
C PHE A 563 6.95 22.40 4.87
N HIS A 564 8.10 22.19 5.52
CA HIS A 564 8.16 21.53 6.82
C HIS A 564 7.52 22.35 7.96
N ARG A 565 7.55 23.68 7.87
CA ARG A 565 6.80 24.56 8.78
C ARG A 565 5.30 24.53 8.49
N ASP A 566 4.92 24.53 7.21
CA ASP A 566 3.51 24.51 6.77
C ASP A 566 2.74 23.25 7.23
N ILE A 567 3.43 22.11 7.40
CA ILE A 567 2.85 20.88 7.97
C ILE A 567 2.77 20.88 9.51
N GLY A 568 3.24 21.95 10.17
CA GLY A 568 3.08 22.22 11.59
C GLY A 568 4.32 22.00 12.48
N PHE A 569 5.54 21.93 11.91
CA PHE A 569 6.74 21.89 12.74
C PHE A 569 7.16 23.28 13.24
N ASP A 570 7.44 23.38 14.53
CA ASP A 570 8.05 24.57 15.13
C ASP A 570 9.49 24.77 14.63
N ALA A 571 9.90 26.04 14.49
CA ALA A 571 11.23 26.38 13.99
C ALA A 571 12.37 25.92 14.91
N SER A 572 12.14 25.71 16.21
CA SER A 572 13.13 25.16 17.15
C SER A 572 13.38 23.65 16.96
N LEU A 573 12.47 22.94 16.28
CA LEU A 573 12.60 21.51 15.98
C LEU A 573 13.21 21.23 14.61
N LEU A 574 13.56 22.26 13.84
CA LEU A 574 14.09 22.17 12.48
C LEU A 574 15.42 22.91 12.34
N ARG A 575 16.37 22.31 11.61
CA ARG A 575 17.58 23.01 11.15
C ARG A 575 18.01 22.56 9.77
N ILE A 576 18.80 23.40 9.10
CA ILE A 576 19.56 23.01 7.91
C ILE A 576 20.97 22.63 8.37
N ARG A 577 21.46 21.46 7.95
CA ARG A 577 22.84 21.01 8.15
C ARG A 577 23.52 20.79 6.79
N PRO A 578 24.41 21.70 6.36
CA PRO A 578 25.25 21.48 5.19
C PRO A 578 26.20 20.30 5.42
N HIS A 579 26.37 19.46 4.40
CA HIS A 579 27.33 18.35 4.44
C HIS A 579 28.77 18.85 4.43
N ALA A 580 29.64 18.15 5.15
CA ALA A 580 31.08 18.35 5.01
C ALA A 580 31.59 17.74 3.68
N ALA A 581 32.77 18.19 3.21
CA ALA A 581 33.31 17.74 1.92
C ALA A 581 33.63 16.24 1.85
N ASP A 582 33.80 15.58 3.01
CA ASP A 582 34.00 14.14 3.19
C ASP A 582 32.69 13.36 3.44
N GLU A 583 31.56 14.05 3.62
CA GLU A 583 30.22 13.45 3.76
C GLU A 583 29.43 13.41 2.44
N LEU A 584 29.80 14.26 1.47
CA LEU A 584 29.14 14.33 0.16
C LEU A 584 29.11 12.97 -0.55
N ALA A 585 27.91 12.56 -0.96
CA ALA A 585 27.74 11.39 -1.83
C ALA A 585 28.53 11.56 -3.14
N HIS A 586 28.96 10.45 -3.75
CA HIS A 586 29.85 10.45 -4.93
C HIS A 586 29.30 11.19 -6.17
N TYR A 587 27.99 11.49 -6.19
CA TYR A 587 27.30 12.26 -7.23
C TYR A 587 27.00 13.73 -6.84
N ALA A 588 27.14 14.10 -5.55
CA ALA A 588 26.72 15.39 -5.04
C ALA A 588 27.86 16.43 -5.07
N ARG A 589 27.55 17.62 -5.60
CA ARG A 589 28.43 18.81 -5.59
C ARG A 589 28.21 19.68 -4.35
N ALA A 590 26.98 19.69 -3.83
CA ALA A 590 26.57 20.30 -2.59
C ALA A 590 25.36 19.52 -2.04
N ALA A 591 25.20 19.49 -0.72
CA ALA A 591 24.10 18.81 -0.05
C ALA A 591 23.77 19.53 1.26
N ASP A 592 22.49 19.84 1.46
CA ASP A 592 21.95 20.44 2.68
C ASP A 592 20.85 19.49 3.22
N ASP A 593 21.05 18.92 4.41
CA ASP A 593 20.01 18.15 5.11
C ASP A 593 19.06 19.08 5.84
N ILE A 594 17.75 18.83 5.75
CA ILE A 594 16.77 19.34 6.70
C ILE A 594 16.63 18.29 7.80
N GLU A 595 17.11 18.64 9.00
CA GLU A 595 17.09 17.77 10.17
C GLU A 595 15.97 18.16 11.13
N PHE A 596 15.38 17.15 11.76
CA PHE A 596 14.39 17.29 12.83
C PHE A 596 14.98 16.80 14.17
N LEU A 597 14.62 17.47 15.27
CA LEU A 597 15.05 17.09 16.62
C LEU A 597 14.20 15.95 17.18
N PHE A 598 14.69 14.71 17.06
CA PHE A 598 14.05 13.53 17.65
C PHE A 598 14.47 13.33 19.14
N PRO A 599 13.77 12.44 19.88
CA PRO A 599 14.23 11.95 21.19
C PRO A 599 15.63 11.34 21.22
N PHE A 600 16.14 10.93 20.05
CA PHE A 600 17.45 10.35 19.84
C PHE A 600 18.42 11.30 19.13
N GLY A 601 18.16 12.62 19.19
CA GLY A 601 19.01 13.67 18.62
C GLY A 601 18.51 14.20 17.29
N TRP A 602 19.25 15.17 16.73
CA TRP A 602 19.03 15.73 15.40
C TRP A 602 19.25 14.65 14.32
N GLN A 603 18.31 14.50 13.39
CA GLN A 603 18.43 13.57 12.26
C GLN A 603 17.68 14.08 11.01
N GLU A 604 18.25 13.80 9.84
CA GLU A 604 17.72 14.07 8.49
C GLU A 604 16.28 13.52 8.28
N ILE A 605 15.38 14.37 7.80
CA ILE A 605 14.03 14.00 7.31
C ILE A 605 13.84 14.27 5.81
N GLU A 606 14.60 15.22 5.26
CA GLU A 606 14.67 15.53 3.83
C GLU A 606 16.10 15.96 3.46
N GLY A 607 16.65 15.42 2.36
CA GLY A 607 17.92 15.84 1.79
C GLY A 607 17.71 16.70 0.53
N ILE A 608 18.47 17.80 0.41
CA ILE A 608 18.48 18.68 -0.77
C ILE A 608 19.86 18.55 -1.42
N HIS A 609 19.93 18.03 -2.64
CA HIS A 609 21.22 17.72 -3.29
C HIS A 609 21.37 18.41 -4.63
N ASP A 610 22.52 19.03 -4.86
CA ASP A 610 22.98 19.40 -6.20
C ASP A 610 23.77 18.22 -6.76
N ARG A 611 23.16 17.49 -7.70
CA ARG A 611 23.74 16.28 -8.32
C ARG A 611 24.52 16.59 -9.61
N GLY A 612 24.60 17.86 -9.99
CA GLY A 612 25.14 18.28 -11.28
C GLY A 612 24.48 17.55 -12.46
N ASP A 613 25.29 17.13 -13.43
CA ASP A 613 24.84 16.38 -14.62
C ASP A 613 25.02 14.85 -14.49
N TRP A 614 25.46 14.36 -13.32
CA TRP A 614 25.94 12.99 -13.13
C TRP A 614 24.96 11.93 -13.62
N ASP A 615 23.72 11.94 -13.12
CA ASP A 615 22.75 10.90 -13.42
C ASP A 615 22.38 10.85 -14.91
N LEU A 616 22.15 12.01 -15.55
CA LEU A 616 21.83 12.07 -16.99
C LEU A 616 23.02 11.67 -17.87
N SER A 617 24.24 12.07 -17.50
CA SER A 617 25.47 11.69 -18.21
C SER A 617 25.73 10.18 -18.09
N ARG A 618 25.55 9.58 -16.90
CA ARG A 618 25.70 8.13 -16.67
C ARG A 618 24.64 7.29 -17.38
N HIS A 619 23.36 7.71 -17.35
CA HIS A 619 22.31 7.03 -18.12
C HIS A 619 22.52 7.15 -19.63
N THR A 620 23.07 8.27 -20.11
CA THR A 620 23.46 8.44 -21.52
C THR A 620 24.56 7.45 -21.92
N GLU A 621 25.63 7.35 -21.12
CA GLU A 621 26.73 6.40 -21.30
C GLU A 621 26.24 4.95 -21.36
N TYR A 622 25.46 4.50 -20.37
CA TYR A 622 25.08 3.09 -20.24
C TYR A 622 23.98 2.66 -21.22
N SER A 623 23.03 3.55 -21.55
CA SER A 623 21.93 3.25 -22.45
C SER A 623 22.24 3.47 -23.93
N GLY A 624 23.27 4.28 -24.24
CA GLY A 624 23.54 4.77 -25.60
C GLY A 624 22.42 5.66 -26.15
N LYS A 625 21.61 6.29 -25.28
CA LYS A 625 20.54 7.23 -25.64
C LYS A 625 20.89 8.61 -25.12
N GLU A 626 21.02 9.56 -26.06
CA GLU A 626 21.29 10.95 -25.74
C GLU A 626 20.16 11.58 -24.91
N LEU A 627 20.52 12.10 -23.73
CA LEU A 627 19.65 12.84 -22.82
C LEU A 627 19.97 14.35 -22.79
N ALA A 628 21.11 14.79 -23.35
CA ALA A 628 21.39 16.20 -23.54
C ALA A 628 20.33 16.88 -24.42
N ILE A 629 20.12 18.17 -24.19
CA ILE A 629 19.04 18.95 -24.78
C ILE A 629 19.60 20.13 -25.57
N THR A 630 18.80 20.69 -26.48
CA THR A 630 19.15 21.92 -27.19
C THR A 630 18.13 22.98 -26.85
N ASP A 631 18.60 24.12 -26.36
CA ASP A 631 17.74 25.27 -26.06
C ASP A 631 17.17 25.86 -27.37
N GLU A 632 15.88 26.14 -27.39
CA GLU A 632 15.22 26.65 -28.60
C GLU A 632 15.53 28.13 -28.87
N GLN A 633 15.89 28.90 -27.85
CA GLN A 633 16.19 30.34 -27.92
C GLN A 633 17.68 30.57 -28.18
N THR A 634 18.57 30.02 -27.35
CA THR A 634 20.03 30.23 -27.43
C THR A 634 20.72 29.32 -28.45
N LYS A 635 20.09 28.21 -28.83
CA LYS A 635 20.66 27.10 -29.63
C LYS A 635 21.84 26.37 -28.97
N GLU A 636 22.09 26.63 -27.69
CA GLU A 636 23.07 25.90 -26.89
C GLU A 636 22.65 24.45 -26.68
N ARG A 637 23.61 23.52 -26.68
CA ARG A 637 23.37 22.11 -26.33
C ARG A 637 24.10 21.78 -25.04
N PHE A 638 23.34 21.32 -24.04
CA PHE A 638 23.84 21.04 -22.70
C PHE A 638 23.15 19.80 -22.10
N THR A 639 23.79 19.16 -21.14
CA THR A 639 23.13 18.20 -20.23
C THR A 639 22.53 19.00 -19.08
N PRO A 640 21.22 18.91 -18.80
CA PRO A 640 20.61 19.61 -17.67
C PRO A 640 21.26 19.23 -16.34
N MET A 641 21.43 20.22 -15.46
CA MET A 641 21.82 19.97 -14.07
C MET A 641 20.60 19.54 -13.26
N VAL A 642 20.82 18.70 -12.24
CA VAL A 642 19.77 18.14 -11.39
C VAL A 642 19.91 18.68 -9.97
N ILE A 643 18.85 19.32 -9.48
CA ILE A 643 18.64 19.58 -8.04
C ILE A 643 17.59 18.60 -7.53
N GLU A 644 17.96 17.73 -6.61
CA GLU A 644 17.09 16.75 -5.96
C GLU A 644 16.52 17.31 -4.65
N THR A 645 15.25 17.01 -4.38
CA THR A 645 14.66 17.10 -3.03
C THR A 645 14.11 15.73 -2.65
N SER A 646 14.68 15.04 -1.66
CA SER A 646 14.30 13.68 -1.27
C SER A 646 13.76 13.62 0.16
N VAL A 647 12.44 13.47 0.30
CA VAL A 647 11.75 13.36 1.61
C VAL A 647 11.57 11.90 2.01
N GLY A 648 12.03 11.54 3.21
CA GLY A 648 11.64 10.28 3.84
C GLY A 648 10.23 10.36 4.42
N VAL A 649 9.22 9.85 3.72
CA VAL A 649 7.79 9.95 4.14
C VAL A 649 7.58 9.32 5.53
N ASP A 650 8.20 8.17 5.78
CA ASP A 650 8.12 7.47 7.06
C ASP A 650 8.86 8.18 8.20
N ARG A 651 9.96 8.89 7.89
CA ARG A 651 10.68 9.72 8.87
C ARG A 651 9.90 10.99 9.19
N THR A 652 9.33 11.65 8.19
CA THR A 652 8.48 12.84 8.36
C THR A 652 7.19 12.50 9.11
N ALA A 653 6.58 11.33 8.85
CA ALA A 653 5.44 10.84 9.62
C ALA A 653 5.81 10.56 11.10
N LEU A 654 7.02 10.07 11.38
CA LEU A 654 7.53 9.93 12.75
C LEU A 654 7.80 11.29 13.41
N ALA A 655 8.37 12.25 12.69
CA ALA A 655 8.57 13.61 13.18
C ALA A 655 7.23 14.30 13.52
N LEU A 656 6.19 14.12 12.68
CA LEU A 656 4.82 14.57 12.97
C LEU A 656 4.25 13.94 14.25
N LEU A 657 4.49 12.64 14.47
CA LEU A 657 4.09 11.95 15.70
C LEU A 657 4.84 12.47 16.94
N VAL A 658 6.14 12.78 16.82
CA VAL A 658 6.94 13.37 17.90
C VAL A 658 6.49 14.80 18.21
N ALA A 659 6.42 15.67 17.21
CA ALA A 659 6.10 17.08 17.36
C ALA A 659 4.67 17.31 17.90
N ALA A 660 3.72 16.46 17.49
CA ALA A 660 2.34 16.56 17.97
C ALA A 660 2.17 16.05 19.41
N TYR A 661 3.01 15.14 19.91
CA TYR A 661 2.81 14.54 21.23
C TYR A 661 2.99 15.59 22.34
N THR A 662 1.92 15.88 23.07
CA THR A 662 1.94 16.76 24.24
C THR A 662 1.31 16.04 25.43
N GLN A 663 1.95 16.13 26.60
CA GLN A 663 1.31 15.90 27.89
C GLN A 663 1.07 17.25 28.56
N GLU A 664 -0.14 17.44 29.08
CA GLU A 664 -0.52 18.65 29.81
C GLU A 664 -1.32 18.30 31.07
N THR A 665 -1.06 19.05 32.14
CA THR A 665 -1.85 19.05 33.37
C THR A 665 -2.91 20.13 33.25
N LEU A 666 -4.17 19.77 33.45
CA LEU A 666 -5.31 20.69 33.44
C LEU A 666 -5.44 21.45 34.76
N GLU A 667 -6.30 22.48 34.78
CA GLU A 667 -6.56 23.31 35.97
C GLU A 667 -7.10 22.51 37.18
N ASP A 668 -7.76 21.38 36.93
CA ASP A 668 -8.27 20.45 37.95
C ASP A 668 -7.21 19.45 38.47
N GLY A 669 -6.01 19.47 37.88
CA GLY A 669 -4.92 18.53 38.17
C GLY A 669 -4.98 17.20 37.41
N GLU A 670 -5.98 16.96 36.55
CA GLU A 670 -5.98 15.79 35.66
C GLU A 670 -4.99 15.98 34.50
N GLU A 671 -4.27 14.93 34.13
CA GLU A 671 -3.40 14.94 32.94
C GLU A 671 -4.16 14.49 31.68
N ARG A 672 -3.81 15.05 30.51
CA ARG A 672 -4.05 14.39 29.20
C ARG A 672 -2.79 14.29 28.37
N THR A 673 -2.73 13.20 27.62
CA THR A 673 -2.04 13.16 26.33
C THR A 673 -2.94 13.77 25.25
N VAL A 674 -2.41 14.68 24.46
CA VAL A 674 -3.07 15.27 23.28
C VAL A 674 -2.07 15.29 22.11
N MET A 675 -2.54 14.89 20.92
CA MET A 675 -1.74 14.93 19.70
C MET A 675 -2.06 16.21 18.92
N ARG A 676 -1.23 17.24 19.06
CA ARG A 676 -1.40 18.59 18.49
C ARG A 676 -1.03 18.67 17.00
N PHE A 677 -1.53 17.75 16.18
CA PHE A 677 -1.32 17.78 14.72
C PHE A 677 -1.89 19.06 14.10
N HIS A 678 -1.22 19.60 13.08
CA HIS A 678 -1.81 20.63 12.21
C HIS A 678 -3.12 20.10 11.58
N PRO A 679 -4.20 20.91 11.48
CA PRO A 679 -5.51 20.42 11.01
C PRO A 679 -5.48 19.76 9.63
N ALA A 680 -4.70 20.31 8.68
CA ALA A 680 -4.51 19.71 7.35
C ALA A 680 -3.88 18.30 7.39
N ILE A 681 -3.10 17.98 8.43
CA ILE A 681 -2.38 16.72 8.59
C ILE A 681 -3.13 15.70 9.47
N ALA A 682 -3.88 16.16 10.47
CA ALA A 682 -4.57 15.31 11.46
C ALA A 682 -5.38 14.15 10.80
N PRO A 683 -5.29 12.90 11.31
CA PRO A 683 -5.92 11.73 10.65
C PRO A 683 -7.43 11.87 10.45
N ILE A 684 -8.11 12.38 11.47
CA ILE A 684 -9.55 12.66 11.49
C ILE A 684 -9.70 14.17 11.65
N LYS A 685 -10.53 14.81 10.82
CA LYS A 685 -10.72 16.28 10.86
C LYS A 685 -11.77 16.72 11.87
N ALA A 686 -12.84 15.93 11.97
CA ALA A 686 -13.87 16.12 13.00
C ALA A 686 -14.51 14.80 13.43
N THR A 687 -14.99 14.72 14.67
CA THR A 687 -15.72 13.54 15.18
C THR A 687 -17.08 13.93 15.73
N VAL A 688 -18.14 13.23 15.34
CA VAL A 688 -19.50 13.47 15.85
C VAL A 688 -19.86 12.53 16.98
N LEU A 689 -20.36 13.09 18.08
CA LEU A 689 -20.56 12.44 19.37
C LEU A 689 -22.00 12.71 19.89
N PRO A 690 -22.92 11.73 19.87
CA PRO A 690 -24.22 11.92 20.54
C PRO A 690 -24.03 11.90 22.06
N LEU A 691 -24.60 12.86 22.80
CA LEU A 691 -24.49 12.93 24.27
C LEU A 691 -24.99 11.62 24.93
N SER A 692 -26.03 11.02 24.37
CA SER A 692 -26.60 9.73 24.77
C SER A 692 -26.93 8.89 23.54
N LYS A 693 -26.88 7.55 23.66
CA LYS A 693 -27.21 6.62 22.55
C LYS A 693 -28.61 6.80 21.96
N LYS A 694 -29.54 7.42 22.70
CA LYS A 694 -30.87 7.82 22.19
C LYS A 694 -30.80 8.86 21.06
N LEU A 695 -29.73 9.65 21.00
CA LEU A 695 -29.48 10.72 20.03
C LEU A 695 -28.59 10.25 18.86
N ALA A 696 -28.33 8.94 18.76
CA ALA A 696 -27.42 8.38 17.77
C ALA A 696 -27.88 8.60 16.31
N GLU A 697 -29.18 8.59 16.04
CA GLU A 697 -29.71 8.75 14.67
C GLU A 697 -29.45 10.15 14.09
N PRO A 698 -29.85 11.28 14.72
CA PRO A 698 -29.55 12.61 14.20
C PRO A 698 -28.04 12.90 14.18
N ALA A 699 -27.28 12.47 15.20
CA ALA A 699 -25.82 12.60 15.20
C ALA A 699 -25.16 11.85 14.01
N ARG A 700 -25.66 10.65 13.65
CA ARG A 700 -25.21 9.93 12.44
C ARG A 700 -25.64 10.61 11.15
N ALA A 701 -26.74 11.37 11.12
CA ALA A 701 -27.11 12.15 9.94
C ALA A 701 -26.08 13.26 9.67
N ILE A 702 -25.71 14.02 10.70
CA ILE A 702 -24.66 15.07 10.62
C ILE A 702 -23.32 14.46 10.17
N GLN A 703 -22.89 13.36 10.79
CA GLN A 703 -21.63 12.71 10.39
C GLN A 703 -21.67 12.18 8.94
N LYS A 704 -22.82 11.65 8.50
CA LYS A 704 -23.00 11.15 7.12
C LYS A 704 -22.89 12.25 6.07
N ASP A 705 -23.17 13.49 6.44
CA ASP A 705 -23.01 14.65 5.57
C ASP A 705 -21.57 15.17 5.59
N LEU A 706 -21.03 15.48 6.78
CA LEU A 706 -19.65 15.98 6.94
C LEU A 706 -18.59 15.05 6.32
N ARG A 707 -18.75 13.72 6.45
CA ARG A 707 -17.82 12.72 5.87
C ARG A 707 -17.72 12.74 4.34
N ARG A 708 -18.56 13.51 3.65
CA ARG A 708 -18.48 13.73 2.19
C ARG A 708 -17.40 14.74 1.80
N HIS A 709 -16.92 15.51 2.78
CA HIS A 709 -16.00 16.64 2.57
C HIS A 709 -14.62 16.39 3.17
N PHE A 710 -14.53 15.63 4.27
CA PHE A 710 -13.26 15.26 4.90
C PHE A 710 -13.43 14.00 5.76
N ASN A 711 -12.33 13.39 6.20
CA ASN A 711 -12.40 12.25 7.11
C ASN A 711 -13.06 12.68 8.44
N CYS A 712 -14.26 12.15 8.68
CA CYS A 712 -15.09 12.47 9.83
C CYS A 712 -15.55 11.19 10.54
N PHE A 713 -15.23 11.06 11.82
CA PHE A 713 -15.51 9.86 12.61
C PHE A 713 -16.80 10.00 13.44
N TYR A 714 -17.29 8.89 13.99
CA TYR A 714 -18.46 8.84 14.86
C TYR A 714 -18.20 7.92 16.05
N ASP A 715 -18.58 8.32 17.26
CA ASP A 715 -18.37 7.52 18.47
C ASP A 715 -19.51 7.67 19.49
N ASP A 716 -20.15 6.56 19.87
CA ASP A 716 -21.18 6.47 20.93
C ASP A 716 -20.79 5.54 22.10
N ALA A 717 -19.51 5.14 22.19
CA ALA A 717 -19.02 4.18 23.17
C ALA A 717 -18.54 4.86 24.48
N GLY A 718 -19.35 4.77 25.54
CA GLY A 718 -19.02 5.32 26.86
C GLY A 718 -19.45 6.77 27.05
N ASN A 719 -19.02 7.39 28.16
CA ASN A 719 -19.41 8.76 28.48
C ASN A 719 -18.74 9.78 27.53
N ILE A 720 -19.23 11.03 27.52
CA ILE A 720 -18.73 12.06 26.60
C ILE A 720 -17.27 12.44 26.87
N GLY A 721 -16.86 12.56 28.15
CA GLY A 721 -15.49 12.88 28.53
C GLY A 721 -14.47 11.86 28.04
N ARG A 722 -14.73 10.54 28.17
CA ARG A 722 -13.86 9.49 27.62
C ARG A 722 -13.80 9.52 26.09
N ARG A 723 -14.85 9.98 25.42
CA ARG A 723 -14.85 10.17 23.96
C ARG A 723 -13.98 11.36 23.56
N TYR A 724 -14.08 12.51 24.24
CA TYR A 724 -13.15 13.62 24.05
C TYR A 724 -11.69 13.21 24.31
N ARG A 725 -11.37 12.55 25.44
CA ARG A 725 -10.00 12.07 25.73
C ARG A 725 -9.46 11.15 24.61
N ARG A 726 -10.27 10.20 24.10
CA ARG A 726 -9.89 9.37 22.94
C ARG A 726 -9.60 10.18 21.67
N GLN A 727 -10.34 11.26 21.44
CA GLN A 727 -10.17 12.12 20.26
C GLN A 727 -8.94 13.05 20.39
N ASP A 728 -8.67 13.54 21.60
CA ASP A 728 -7.45 14.29 21.92
C ASP A 728 -6.20 13.42 21.71
N GLU A 729 -6.21 12.17 22.18
CA GLU A 729 -5.11 11.20 22.03
C GLU A 729 -4.81 10.78 20.57
N VAL A 730 -5.76 10.98 19.64
CA VAL A 730 -5.54 10.74 18.19
C VAL A 730 -5.42 12.04 17.38
N GLY A 731 -5.56 13.17 18.07
CA GLY A 731 -5.32 14.50 17.54
C GLY A 731 -6.42 15.07 16.64
N THR A 732 -7.65 14.58 16.75
CA THR A 732 -8.80 15.11 16.01
C THR A 732 -9.04 16.59 16.39
N PRO A 733 -8.97 17.57 15.46
CA PRO A 733 -9.10 18.99 15.78
C PRO A 733 -10.45 19.37 16.41
N PHE A 734 -11.56 18.82 15.91
CA PHE A 734 -12.91 19.22 16.33
C PHE A 734 -13.78 18.04 16.76
N CYS A 735 -14.41 18.15 17.93
CA CYS A 735 -15.41 17.19 18.40
C CYS A 735 -16.80 17.85 18.45
N ILE A 736 -17.76 17.27 17.75
CA ILE A 736 -19.09 17.84 17.52
C ILE A 736 -20.10 17.04 18.34
N THR A 737 -20.61 17.63 19.40
CA THR A 737 -21.55 16.99 20.31
C THR A 737 -22.98 17.36 19.97
N TYR A 738 -23.82 16.33 19.77
CA TYR A 738 -25.26 16.47 19.61
C TYR A 738 -25.94 16.10 20.93
N ASP A 739 -26.63 17.05 21.55
CA ASP A 739 -27.24 16.91 22.87
C ASP A 739 -28.78 16.84 22.80
N PHE A 740 -29.45 16.99 23.94
CA PHE A 740 -30.92 16.95 23.99
C PHE A 740 -31.54 18.27 23.51
N GLU A 741 -30.85 19.40 23.69
CA GLU A 741 -31.30 20.73 23.26
C GLU A 741 -31.11 20.91 21.75
N SER A 742 -30.15 20.20 21.13
CA SER A 742 -29.90 20.18 19.68
C SER A 742 -31.14 19.86 18.82
N ALA A 743 -32.13 19.14 19.38
CA ALA A 743 -33.38 18.84 18.69
C ALA A 743 -34.39 20.01 18.70
N ASP A 744 -34.27 20.91 19.68
CA ASP A 744 -35.17 22.05 19.89
C ASP A 744 -34.60 23.34 19.27
N ASP A 745 -33.28 23.53 19.28
CA ASP A 745 -32.60 24.75 18.80
C ASP A 745 -31.85 24.61 17.46
N GLY A 746 -31.74 23.39 16.91
CA GLY A 746 -31.04 23.13 15.65
C GLY A 746 -29.52 23.34 15.70
N CYS A 747 -28.92 23.41 16.89
CA CYS A 747 -27.49 23.65 17.09
C CYS A 747 -26.75 22.42 17.61
N VAL A 748 -25.44 22.39 17.41
CA VAL A 748 -24.50 21.42 18.00
C VAL A 748 -23.38 22.12 18.73
N THR A 749 -22.79 21.46 19.72
CA THR A 749 -21.64 21.98 20.46
C THR A 749 -20.35 21.52 19.79
N VAL A 750 -19.57 22.44 19.23
CA VAL A 750 -18.24 22.17 18.66
C VAL A 750 -17.17 22.43 19.72
N ARG A 751 -16.45 21.39 20.12
CA ARG A 751 -15.27 21.47 21.00
C ARG A 751 -14.00 21.52 20.16
N ASP A 752 -13.17 22.50 20.43
CA ASP A 752 -11.80 22.60 19.93
C ASP A 752 -10.83 21.72 20.75
N ARG A 753 -9.94 20.98 20.09
CA ARG A 753 -8.95 20.09 20.72
C ARG A 753 -7.97 20.84 21.63
N ASP A 754 -7.45 21.95 21.12
CA ASP A 754 -6.24 22.58 21.63
C ASP A 754 -6.52 23.51 22.81
N THR A 755 -7.60 24.28 22.69
CA THR A 755 -8.10 25.23 23.69
C THR A 755 -9.15 24.63 24.63
N MET A 756 -9.72 23.46 24.28
CA MET A 756 -10.86 22.83 24.96
C MET A 756 -12.18 23.65 24.96
N ASN A 757 -12.18 24.84 24.35
CA ASN A 757 -13.35 25.71 24.26
C ASN A 757 -14.50 25.03 23.50
N GLN A 758 -15.73 25.37 23.89
CA GLN A 758 -16.95 24.82 23.34
C GLN A 758 -17.84 25.95 22.83
N GLU A 759 -18.22 25.86 21.55
CA GLU A 759 -19.04 26.84 20.84
C GLU A 759 -20.33 26.18 20.36
N ARG A 760 -21.48 26.84 20.50
CA ARG A 760 -22.78 26.33 20.04
C ARG A 760 -23.07 26.88 18.65
N ILE A 761 -23.05 26.00 17.65
CA ILE A 761 -23.07 26.34 16.21
C ILE A 761 -24.32 25.75 15.54
N PRO A 762 -25.09 26.52 14.75
CA PRO A 762 -26.20 25.98 13.95
C PRO A 762 -25.74 24.91 12.97
N VAL A 763 -26.50 23.81 12.85
CA VAL A 763 -26.13 22.68 11.97
C VAL A 763 -25.98 23.12 10.50
N ASP A 764 -26.83 24.03 10.03
CA ASP A 764 -26.79 24.55 8.65
C ASP A 764 -25.51 25.35 8.33
N GLY A 765 -24.83 25.91 9.33
CA GLY A 765 -23.56 26.64 9.19
C GLY A 765 -22.31 25.79 9.46
N LEU A 766 -22.48 24.58 10.00
CA LEU A 766 -21.41 23.76 10.58
C LEU A 766 -20.28 23.42 9.60
N LEU A 767 -20.61 23.09 8.34
CA LEU A 767 -19.61 22.76 7.33
C LEU A 767 -18.71 23.96 6.97
N SER A 768 -19.27 25.17 6.90
CA SER A 768 -18.49 26.39 6.63
C SER A 768 -17.55 26.67 7.79
N HIS A 769 -18.10 26.72 9.02
CA HIS A 769 -17.33 26.95 10.23
C HIS A 769 -16.15 25.98 10.39
N LEU A 770 -16.35 24.69 10.07
CA LEU A 770 -15.26 23.70 10.10
C LEU A 770 -14.24 23.91 8.99
N ARG A 771 -14.65 24.25 7.76
CA ARG A 771 -13.71 24.55 6.66
C ARG A 771 -12.81 25.73 6.99
N ASP A 772 -13.40 26.83 7.45
CA ASP A 772 -12.69 28.06 7.79
C ASP A 772 -11.60 27.82 8.85
N ARG A 773 -11.84 26.87 9.78
CA ARG A 773 -10.87 26.48 10.83
C ARG A 773 -9.92 25.34 10.47
N LEU A 774 -10.27 24.49 9.50
CA LEU A 774 -9.39 23.43 8.99
C LEU A 774 -8.38 23.97 7.96
N GLY A 775 -8.67 25.12 7.35
CA GLY A 775 -7.84 25.80 6.35
C GLY A 775 -8.21 25.43 4.90
N GLU A 776 -7.86 26.32 3.96
CA GLU A 776 -7.95 26.02 2.53
C GLU A 776 -6.86 25.00 2.14
N GLY A 777 -7.24 23.92 1.44
CA GLY A 777 -6.32 22.85 1.03
C GLY A 777 -6.75 21.41 1.34
N LEU A 778 -7.94 21.20 1.93
CA LEU A 778 -8.60 19.90 2.08
C LEU A 778 -9.60 19.60 0.95
#